data_AF-A0A258AY62-F1
#
_entry.id   AF-A0A258AY62-F1
#
_cell.length_a   1.000
_cell.length_b   1.000
_cell.length_c   1.000
_cell.angle_alpha   90.00
_cell.angle_beta   90.00
_cell.angle_gamma   90.00
#
_symmetry.space_group_name_H-M   'P 1'
#
loop_
_entity.id
_entity.type
_entity.pdbx_description
1 polymer ?
#
loop_
_entity_poly.entity_id
_entity_poly.type
_entity_poly.pdbx_seq_one_letter_code
_entity_poly.pdbx_strand_id
1 'polypeptide(L)'
;MHLRFFALLSFLSLAYPLTAVDFPIAKVITSPGAEYDDTKRSWQGIPGIERAGNGRLWSTWYTGDIGEGAIGNYAMVATCADVGAKWSKPMAIQGPEGTRIGDPLPWIDPKGRLWIFYAQFTQKTDTSPTFRATFAIRTDDPGNATPKWSDPFVVVTDGILFGKPIIRNDGAWVAPFFVNGKPEWSDAMAGNETGTVISTDEGSSWKWLGGTHVPKELLNFSEATIAQRKDGSLWMVIRTLVGLVESTSADGGSTWSAVKPMPGFEKGPSTRACMRKLASGAFMLVYHDAPPNKTGGYGRAQITAWLSDDEGRTWPHKLLLDERNRVSYPDAMQAPDGRIFITYDFGRYMQTEKSVMLTVLHEEDIRAGKIVSKDARTKIVTNQCSAYGNHTDLRDEEKVAASMPKKDMFHLYLLIGQSNMAGRGFMDDTQSVSRRNLLKFSQRNAWAPGVDPLHTDKPAVAGVGLGTSFARAMADADKEITVGVIPCAVGGTPLQRWLKGGDLYEQALVRARLAMKDGTLKGILWHQGEGDSGKEETARSYGARLSHMITDLRADLGAGDLPFVAGKLGEFLSPTTKEGKPSFWHVVDEQLAAIPQSVPNTAVVDATGLKHKGDGVHFDTPSLREFGKRYAKAMQQLQK
;
A
#
# COMPACT_ATOMS: atom_id res chain seq x y z
N MET A 1 46.89 -69.64 -9.01
CA MET A 1 45.53 -69.52 -9.60
C MET A 1 44.73 -68.59 -8.69
N HIS A 2 44.61 -67.31 -9.07
CA HIS A 2 43.89 -66.31 -8.27
C HIS A 2 42.40 -66.36 -8.60
N LEU A 3 41.55 -66.53 -7.58
CA LEU A 3 40.12 -66.23 -7.70
C LEU A 3 39.68 -65.39 -6.51
N ARG A 4 39.02 -64.27 -6.84
CA ARG A 4 38.50 -63.24 -5.95
C ARG A 4 37.29 -63.78 -5.15
N PHE A 5 37.20 -63.43 -3.87
CA PHE A 5 35.95 -63.42 -3.13
C PHE A 5 35.66 -61.98 -2.70
N PHE A 6 34.59 -61.40 -3.23
CA PHE A 6 33.99 -60.16 -2.76
C PHE A 6 33.06 -60.50 -1.59
N ALA A 7 33.30 -59.90 -0.43
CA ALA A 7 32.36 -59.94 0.69
C ALA A 7 31.31 -58.84 0.51
N LEU A 8 30.05 -59.24 0.48
CA LEU A 8 28.88 -58.37 0.56
C LEU A 8 28.84 -57.74 1.98
N LEU A 9 28.98 -56.42 2.07
CA LEU A 9 28.65 -55.66 3.28
C LEU A 9 27.31 -54.97 3.05
N SER A 10 26.28 -55.56 3.64
CA SER A 10 24.94 -55.00 3.78
C SER A 10 24.99 -53.74 4.64
N PHE A 11 24.96 -52.56 4.00
CA PHE A 11 24.59 -51.33 4.68
C PHE A 11 23.07 -51.30 4.79
N LEU A 12 22.53 -51.57 5.98
CA LEU A 12 21.23 -51.05 6.36
C LEU A 12 21.33 -49.52 6.29
N SER A 13 20.73 -48.91 5.27
CA SER A 13 20.44 -47.49 5.33
C SER A 13 19.37 -47.29 6.41
N LEU A 14 19.80 -46.80 7.57
CA LEU A 14 18.91 -46.08 8.46
C LEU A 14 18.47 -44.84 7.69
N ALA A 15 17.37 -44.96 6.94
CA ALA A 15 16.61 -43.83 6.48
C ALA A 15 16.09 -43.13 7.74
N TYR A 16 16.79 -42.09 8.19
CA TYR A 16 16.15 -41.09 9.02
C TYR A 16 15.11 -40.40 8.12
N PRO A 17 13.80 -40.52 8.38
CA PRO A 17 12.88 -39.58 7.78
C PRO A 17 13.29 -38.21 8.30
N LEU A 18 13.63 -37.28 7.42
CA LEU A 18 13.54 -35.86 7.76
C LEU A 18 12.07 -35.59 8.04
N THR A 19 11.67 -35.80 9.28
CA THR A 19 10.34 -35.51 9.79
C THR A 19 10.10 -34.03 9.60
N ALA A 20 8.95 -33.68 9.02
CA ALA A 20 8.42 -32.33 9.00
C ALA A 20 8.63 -31.71 10.38
N VAL A 21 9.52 -30.71 10.47
CA VAL A 21 9.55 -29.80 11.61
C VAL A 21 8.15 -29.22 11.67
N ASP A 22 7.43 -29.39 12.79
CA ASP A 22 6.07 -28.88 12.97
C ASP A 22 6.02 -27.40 12.59
N PHE A 23 5.56 -27.11 11.38
CA PHE A 23 5.52 -25.74 10.90
C PHE A 23 4.43 -24.99 11.66
N PRO A 24 4.66 -23.74 12.09
CA PRO A 24 3.64 -22.96 12.78
C PRO A 24 2.36 -22.89 11.95
N ILE A 25 1.26 -23.49 12.42
CA ILE A 25 -0.02 -23.47 11.70
C ILE A 25 -0.75 -22.16 11.98
N ALA A 26 -1.29 -21.55 10.94
CA ALA A 26 -2.11 -20.35 11.06
C ALA A 26 -3.41 -20.62 11.82
N LYS A 27 -4.06 -19.56 12.27
CA LYS A 27 -5.41 -19.61 12.84
C LYS A 27 -6.41 -18.99 11.87
N VAL A 28 -7.52 -19.68 11.64
CA VAL A 28 -8.70 -19.12 10.97
C VAL A 28 -9.55 -18.39 11.99
N ILE A 29 -9.75 -17.09 11.80
CA ILE A 29 -10.52 -16.23 12.69
C ILE A 29 -11.77 -15.77 11.94
N THR A 30 -12.86 -16.51 12.09
CA THR A 30 -14.12 -16.28 11.36
C THR A 30 -14.87 -15.01 11.78
N SER A 31 -14.57 -14.47 12.96
CA SER A 31 -15.11 -13.21 13.48
C SER A 31 -13.99 -12.41 14.14
N PRO A 32 -13.13 -11.75 13.34
CA PRO A 32 -11.97 -11.04 13.87
C PRO A 32 -12.37 -9.81 14.69
N GLY A 33 -11.50 -9.44 15.63
CA GLY A 33 -11.68 -8.27 16.49
C GLY A 33 -11.46 -6.94 15.77
N ALA A 34 -11.59 -5.84 16.51
CA ALA A 34 -11.49 -4.48 15.98
C ALA A 34 -10.10 -4.14 15.42
N GLU A 35 -9.06 -4.87 15.82
CA GLU A 35 -7.69 -4.77 15.30
C GLU A 35 -7.60 -5.08 13.80
N TYR A 36 -8.57 -5.83 13.24
CA TYR A 36 -8.64 -6.17 11.82
C TYR A 36 -9.56 -5.23 11.02
N ASP A 37 -10.17 -4.21 11.64
CA ASP A 37 -11.13 -3.32 10.97
C ASP A 37 -10.46 -2.48 9.86
N ASP A 38 -11.26 -2.04 8.89
CA ASP A 38 -10.80 -1.20 7.76
C ASP A 38 -10.06 0.08 8.22
N THR A 39 -10.32 0.55 9.44
CA THR A 39 -9.67 1.74 10.03
C THR A 39 -8.33 1.45 10.71
N LYS A 40 -7.92 0.18 10.82
CA LYS A 40 -6.68 -0.27 11.46
C LYS A 40 -5.62 -0.76 10.46
N ARG A 41 -6.05 -1.21 9.28
CA ARG A 41 -5.16 -1.72 8.24
C ARG A 41 -4.52 -0.59 7.42
N SER A 42 -3.20 -0.53 7.41
CA SER A 42 -2.42 0.57 6.80
C SER A 42 -2.20 0.43 5.30
N TRP A 43 -2.44 -0.77 4.75
CA TRP A 43 -2.30 -1.09 3.34
C TRP A 43 -3.12 -2.34 3.02
N GLN A 44 -3.41 -2.62 1.75
CA GLN A 44 -3.92 -3.93 1.33
C GLN A 44 -3.70 -4.16 -0.16
N GLY A 45 -3.63 -5.42 -0.59
CA GLY A 45 -3.54 -5.75 -2.01
C GLY A 45 -3.44 -7.24 -2.30
N ILE A 46 -3.07 -7.54 -3.56
CA ILE A 46 -2.92 -8.91 -4.08
C ILE A 46 -4.23 -9.70 -3.93
N PRO A 47 -5.32 -9.23 -4.55
CA PRO A 47 -6.60 -9.86 -4.34
C PRO A 47 -6.78 -11.11 -5.20
N GLY A 48 -7.65 -11.99 -4.75
CA GLY A 48 -8.19 -13.12 -5.49
C GLY A 48 -9.71 -13.08 -5.53
N ILE A 49 -10.31 -13.72 -6.54
CA ILE A 49 -11.78 -13.83 -6.69
C ILE A 49 -12.19 -15.23 -7.11
N GLU A 50 -13.27 -15.75 -6.53
CA GLU A 50 -13.90 -17.01 -6.94
C GLU A 50 -15.41 -16.96 -6.72
N ARG A 51 -16.17 -17.84 -7.41
CA ARG A 51 -17.63 -17.88 -7.32
C ARG A 51 -18.15 -19.30 -7.11
N ALA A 52 -18.89 -19.50 -6.02
CA ALA A 52 -19.57 -20.75 -5.72
C ALA A 52 -20.69 -21.06 -6.74
N GLY A 53 -21.08 -22.34 -6.82
CA GLY A 53 -22.11 -22.79 -7.76
C GLY A 53 -23.47 -22.10 -7.61
N ASN A 54 -23.82 -21.66 -6.39
CA ASN A 54 -25.06 -20.91 -6.12
C ASN A 54 -24.96 -19.40 -6.39
N GLY A 55 -23.81 -18.92 -6.87
CA GLY A 55 -23.57 -17.53 -7.23
C GLY A 55 -22.84 -16.68 -6.20
N ARG A 56 -22.64 -17.20 -4.98
CA ARG A 56 -21.89 -16.51 -3.93
C ARG A 56 -20.45 -16.23 -4.36
N LEU A 57 -20.01 -14.99 -4.16
CA LEU A 57 -18.63 -14.56 -4.45
C LEU A 57 -17.75 -14.67 -3.21
N TRP A 58 -16.48 -14.97 -3.44
CA TRP A 58 -15.43 -15.04 -2.43
C TRP A 58 -14.23 -14.23 -2.90
N SER A 59 -13.85 -13.21 -2.14
CA SER A 59 -12.66 -12.40 -2.42
C SER A 59 -11.66 -12.55 -1.29
N THR A 60 -10.39 -12.66 -1.67
CA THR A 60 -9.24 -12.68 -0.76
C THR A 60 -8.34 -11.49 -1.02
N TRP A 61 -7.55 -11.09 -0.03
CA TRP A 61 -6.41 -10.17 -0.16
C TRP A 61 -5.54 -10.33 1.09
N TYR A 62 -4.36 -9.74 1.12
CA TYR A 62 -3.58 -9.66 2.36
C TYR A 62 -3.16 -8.23 2.68
N THR A 63 -2.75 -8.07 3.93
CA THR A 63 -2.61 -6.79 4.61
C THR A 63 -1.82 -7.01 5.91
N GLY A 64 -1.58 -5.93 6.64
CA GLY A 64 -0.93 -5.91 7.94
C GLY A 64 -0.64 -4.48 8.38
N ASP A 65 0.04 -4.35 9.51
CA ASP A 65 0.17 -3.06 10.16
C ASP A 65 1.39 -2.28 9.65
N ILE A 66 2.48 -2.99 9.33
CA ILE A 66 3.77 -2.40 8.89
C ILE A 66 3.79 -2.21 7.38
N GLY A 67 3.52 -3.26 6.61
CA GLY A 67 3.36 -3.20 5.16
C GLY A 67 3.76 -4.50 4.43
N GLU A 68 3.75 -4.45 3.10
CA GLU A 68 3.86 -5.64 2.24
C GLU A 68 5.15 -6.44 2.52
N GLY A 69 4.98 -7.72 2.83
CA GLY A 69 6.07 -8.65 3.15
C GLY A 69 6.65 -8.52 4.57
N ALA A 70 6.19 -7.61 5.42
CA ALA A 70 6.58 -7.60 6.84
C ALA A 70 6.10 -8.85 7.60
N ILE A 71 6.78 -9.17 8.72
CA ILE A 71 6.29 -10.11 9.73
C ILE A 71 4.97 -9.56 10.31
N GLY A 72 4.04 -10.47 10.62
CA GLY A 72 2.71 -10.14 11.14
C GLY A 72 1.64 -9.91 10.07
N ASN A 73 1.98 -9.90 8.78
CA ASN A 73 0.96 -9.84 7.71
C ASN A 73 0.03 -11.06 7.77
N TYR A 74 -1.23 -10.84 7.41
CA TYR A 74 -2.32 -11.81 7.46
C TYR A 74 -3.21 -11.71 6.22
N ALA A 75 -3.86 -12.82 5.86
CA ALA A 75 -4.83 -12.85 4.77
C ALA A 75 -6.24 -12.53 5.27
N MET A 76 -7.03 -11.89 4.43
CA MET A 76 -8.43 -11.54 4.65
C MET A 76 -9.29 -12.25 3.62
N VAL A 77 -10.47 -12.70 4.02
CA VAL A 77 -11.44 -13.36 3.15
C VAL A 77 -12.83 -12.78 3.39
N ALA A 78 -13.50 -12.30 2.35
CA ALA A 78 -14.87 -11.80 2.43
C ALA A 78 -15.76 -12.45 1.37
N THR A 79 -17.07 -12.45 1.63
CA THR A 79 -18.07 -13.01 0.73
C THR A 79 -19.26 -12.09 0.55
N CYS A 80 -19.93 -12.16 -0.61
CA CYS A 80 -21.23 -11.55 -0.84
C CYS A 80 -22.14 -12.52 -1.62
N ALA A 81 -23.46 -12.30 -1.57
CA ALA A 81 -24.42 -13.19 -2.22
C ALA A 81 -24.32 -13.19 -3.76
N ASP A 82 -24.10 -12.01 -4.36
CA ASP A 82 -23.77 -11.80 -5.78
C ASP A 82 -23.27 -10.34 -5.94
N VAL A 83 -22.95 -9.93 -7.16
CA VAL A 83 -22.60 -8.57 -7.56
C VAL A 83 -23.67 -7.57 -7.10
N GLY A 84 -23.23 -6.48 -6.47
CA GLY A 84 -24.12 -5.44 -5.93
C GLY A 84 -24.69 -5.74 -4.55
N ALA A 85 -24.55 -6.97 -4.05
CA ALA A 85 -24.85 -7.28 -2.65
C ALA A 85 -23.75 -6.73 -1.72
N LYS A 86 -24.12 -6.50 -0.45
CA LYS A 86 -23.17 -6.08 0.59
C LYS A 86 -22.17 -7.21 0.87
N TRP A 87 -20.88 -6.87 0.85
CA TRP A 87 -19.81 -7.77 1.30
C TRP A 87 -19.85 -7.97 2.81
N SER A 88 -19.54 -9.19 3.24
CA SER A 88 -19.41 -9.53 4.65
C SER A 88 -18.28 -8.73 5.30
N LYS A 89 -18.31 -8.64 6.64
CA LYS A 89 -17.05 -8.36 7.35
C LYS A 89 -16.06 -9.49 7.01
N PRO A 90 -14.79 -9.19 6.72
CA PRO A 90 -13.85 -10.23 6.35
C PRO A 90 -13.50 -11.10 7.56
N MET A 91 -13.26 -12.39 7.33
CA MET A 91 -12.51 -13.23 8.25
C MET A 91 -11.00 -13.04 8.03
N ALA A 92 -10.18 -13.44 9.00
CA ALA A 92 -8.72 -13.38 8.91
C ALA A 92 -8.09 -14.78 8.99
N ILE A 93 -6.98 -14.97 8.26
CA ILE A 93 -6.07 -16.10 8.43
C ILE A 93 -4.76 -15.51 8.95
N GLN A 94 -4.46 -15.77 10.22
CA GLN A 94 -3.36 -15.16 10.96
C GLN A 94 -2.31 -16.21 11.28
N GLY A 95 -1.08 -16.01 10.82
CA GLY A 95 0.06 -16.83 11.22
C GLY A 95 0.48 -16.54 12.66
N PRO A 96 1.11 -17.48 13.38
CA PRO A 96 1.68 -17.24 14.70
C PRO A 96 2.71 -16.12 14.72
N GLU A 97 3.07 -15.64 15.91
CA GLU A 97 4.13 -14.64 16.07
C GLU A 97 5.44 -15.08 15.39
N GLY A 98 6.14 -14.13 14.78
CA GLY A 98 7.36 -14.41 14.00
C GLY A 98 7.12 -14.96 12.59
N THR A 99 5.85 -15.04 12.15
CA THR A 99 5.49 -15.44 10.78
C THR A 99 4.88 -14.29 9.98
N ARG A 100 4.83 -14.45 8.66
CA ARG A 100 4.01 -13.63 7.77
C ARG A 100 3.21 -14.52 6.84
N ILE A 101 1.97 -14.11 6.56
CA ILE A 101 1.15 -14.65 5.49
C ILE A 101 1.14 -13.68 4.31
N GLY A 102 1.13 -14.24 3.10
CA GLY A 102 0.99 -13.48 1.87
C GLY A 102 0.25 -14.25 0.79
N ASP A 103 -0.09 -13.54 -0.27
CA ASP A 103 -0.52 -14.09 -1.55
C ASP A 103 -1.72 -15.06 -1.49
N PRO A 104 -2.83 -14.71 -0.81
CA PRO A 104 -3.97 -15.60 -0.69
C PRO A 104 -4.72 -15.72 -2.02
N LEU A 105 -5.05 -16.94 -2.40
CA LEU A 105 -5.65 -17.28 -3.69
C LEU A 105 -6.86 -18.21 -3.50
N PRO A 106 -8.08 -17.77 -3.83
CA PRO A 106 -9.25 -18.62 -3.79
C PRO A 106 -9.31 -19.48 -5.06
N TRP A 107 -9.78 -20.72 -4.94
CA TRP A 107 -9.99 -21.59 -6.09
C TRP A 107 -11.09 -22.61 -5.78
N ILE A 108 -12.02 -22.78 -6.72
CA ILE A 108 -13.01 -23.86 -6.63
C ILE A 108 -12.54 -25.04 -7.47
N ASP A 109 -12.45 -26.19 -6.81
CA ASP A 109 -12.04 -27.43 -7.45
C ASP A 109 -13.20 -28.07 -8.24
N PRO A 110 -12.93 -29.13 -9.03
CA PRO A 110 -13.97 -29.82 -9.81
C PRO A 110 -15.12 -30.42 -8.99
N LYS A 111 -14.97 -30.57 -7.66
CA LYS A 111 -16.01 -31.07 -6.76
C LYS A 111 -16.82 -29.93 -6.13
N GLY A 112 -16.56 -28.69 -6.50
CA GLY A 112 -17.24 -27.52 -5.97
C GLY A 112 -16.75 -27.09 -4.59
N ARG A 113 -15.60 -27.60 -4.11
CA ARG A 113 -15.02 -27.20 -2.82
C ARG A 113 -14.18 -25.95 -3.01
N LEU A 114 -14.28 -25.00 -2.08
CA LEU A 114 -13.48 -23.77 -2.12
C LEU A 114 -12.21 -23.95 -1.29
N TRP A 115 -11.08 -23.73 -1.94
CA TRP A 115 -9.76 -23.65 -1.37
C TRP A 115 -9.34 -22.19 -1.24
N ILE A 116 -8.73 -21.82 -0.12
CA ILE A 116 -7.96 -20.58 -0.01
C ILE A 116 -6.51 -20.99 0.21
N PHE A 117 -5.72 -20.96 -0.87
CA PHE A 117 -4.27 -21.11 -0.78
C PHE A 117 -3.66 -19.83 -0.21
N TYR A 118 -2.55 -19.92 0.53
CA TYR A 118 -1.76 -18.77 0.96
C TYR A 118 -0.32 -19.19 1.26
N ALA A 119 0.63 -18.28 1.11
CA ALA A 119 2.00 -18.53 1.51
C ALA A 119 2.24 -18.12 2.95
N GLN A 120 3.03 -18.89 3.68
CA GLN A 120 3.50 -18.55 5.02
C GLN A 120 5.01 -18.70 5.12
N PHE A 121 5.63 -17.73 5.78
CA PHE A 121 7.07 -17.63 5.95
C PHE A 121 7.42 -17.42 7.42
N THR A 122 8.51 -18.01 7.88
CA THR A 122 9.11 -17.76 9.19
C THR A 122 10.28 -16.78 9.09
N GLN A 123 10.61 -16.11 10.18
CA GLN A 123 11.82 -15.28 10.24
C GLN A 123 13.09 -16.15 10.19
N LYS A 124 14.14 -15.66 9.51
CA LYS A 124 15.47 -16.25 9.62
C LYS A 124 15.99 -16.03 11.05
N THR A 125 16.48 -17.08 11.69
CA THR A 125 17.19 -16.98 12.97
C THR A 125 18.67 -17.30 12.76
N ASP A 126 19.48 -17.12 13.81
CA ASP A 126 20.90 -17.50 13.79
C ASP A 126 21.08 -19.02 13.63
N THR A 127 20.09 -19.81 14.02
CA THR A 127 20.13 -21.27 14.07
C THR A 127 19.25 -21.95 13.01
N SER A 128 18.44 -21.20 12.25
CA SER A 128 17.54 -21.77 11.24
C SER A 128 17.28 -20.80 10.08
N PRO A 129 17.33 -21.27 8.82
CA PRO A 129 16.94 -20.46 7.67
C PRO A 129 15.44 -20.13 7.71
N THR A 130 15.04 -19.11 6.93
CA THR A 130 13.62 -18.85 6.66
C THR A 130 12.99 -20.10 6.04
N PHE A 131 12.03 -20.70 6.73
CA PHE A 131 11.18 -21.74 6.16
C PHE A 131 9.98 -21.11 5.46
N ARG A 132 9.55 -21.74 4.36
CA ARG A 132 8.48 -21.25 3.48
C ARG A 132 7.62 -22.41 3.05
N ALA A 133 6.31 -22.20 3.00
CA ALA A 133 5.41 -23.17 2.42
C ALA A 133 4.13 -22.49 1.94
N THR A 134 3.48 -23.14 0.99
CA THR A 134 2.09 -22.89 0.64
C THR A 134 1.21 -23.71 1.56
N PHE A 135 0.21 -23.07 2.13
CA PHE A 135 -0.84 -23.65 2.95
C PHE A 135 -2.18 -23.51 2.25
N ALA A 136 -3.17 -24.25 2.74
CA ALA A 136 -4.56 -24.04 2.39
C ALA A 136 -5.50 -24.20 3.58
N ILE A 137 -6.64 -23.52 3.50
CA ILE A 137 -7.87 -23.90 4.20
C ILE A 137 -8.92 -24.26 3.15
N ARG A 138 -9.89 -25.12 3.52
CA ARG A 138 -10.94 -25.55 2.61
C ARG A 138 -12.31 -25.51 3.26
N THR A 139 -13.33 -25.18 2.47
CA THR A 139 -14.74 -25.45 2.79
C THR A 139 -15.38 -26.26 1.67
N ASP A 140 -16.22 -27.22 2.05
CA ASP A 140 -17.01 -28.03 1.14
C ASP A 140 -18.43 -27.46 0.92
N ASP A 141 -18.76 -26.34 1.61
CA ASP A 141 -20.03 -25.62 1.48
C ASP A 141 -19.81 -24.12 1.15
N PRO A 142 -19.19 -23.78 0.01
CA PRO A 142 -18.90 -22.39 -0.33
C PRO A 142 -20.14 -21.57 -0.71
N GLY A 143 -21.32 -22.19 -0.77
CA GLY A 143 -22.59 -21.49 -0.99
C GLY A 143 -23.10 -20.78 0.25
N ASN A 144 -22.66 -21.19 1.43
CA ASN A 144 -23.03 -20.63 2.72
C ASN A 144 -22.23 -19.37 3.04
N ALA A 145 -22.86 -18.37 3.68
CA ALA A 145 -22.18 -17.13 4.09
C ALA A 145 -21.24 -17.33 5.29
N THR A 146 -21.49 -18.37 6.10
CA THR A 146 -20.73 -18.72 7.29
C THR A 146 -20.36 -20.21 7.26
N PRO A 147 -19.57 -20.64 6.27
CA PRO A 147 -19.21 -22.05 6.15
C PRO A 147 -18.27 -22.49 7.28
N LYS A 148 -18.20 -23.80 7.49
CA LYS A 148 -17.13 -24.39 8.29
C LYS A 148 -15.87 -24.52 7.43
N TRP A 149 -14.74 -24.11 7.98
CA TRP A 149 -13.43 -24.26 7.36
C TRP A 149 -12.70 -25.44 8.00
N SER A 150 -11.88 -26.13 7.21
CA SER A 150 -10.86 -27.03 7.75
C SER A 150 -9.85 -26.25 8.60
N ASP A 151 -9.13 -26.97 9.46
CA ASP A 151 -7.86 -26.45 9.97
C ASP A 151 -6.90 -26.20 8.80
N PRO A 152 -5.97 -25.24 8.90
CA PRO A 152 -5.01 -25.03 7.84
C PRO A 152 -4.00 -26.17 7.75
N PHE A 153 -3.62 -26.52 6.53
CA PHE A 153 -2.68 -27.62 6.26
C PHE A 153 -1.66 -27.21 5.19
N VAL A 154 -0.48 -27.83 5.25
CA VAL A 154 0.59 -27.63 4.26
C VAL A 154 0.17 -28.25 2.93
N VAL A 155 0.32 -27.50 1.85
CA VAL A 155 0.13 -27.97 0.47
C VAL A 155 1.47 -28.42 -0.10
N VAL A 156 2.48 -27.56 -0.04
CA VAL A 156 3.83 -27.83 -0.56
C VAL A 156 4.84 -26.89 0.11
N THR A 157 6.05 -27.38 0.37
CA THR A 157 7.13 -26.61 1.00
C THR A 157 7.94 -25.82 -0.03
N ASP A 158 8.82 -24.95 0.47
CA ASP A 158 9.88 -24.25 -0.25
C ASP A 158 9.45 -23.14 -1.23
N GLY A 159 8.16 -23.02 -1.53
CA GLY A 159 7.67 -22.01 -2.46
C GLY A 159 6.21 -21.61 -2.28
N ILE A 160 5.71 -20.88 -3.29
CA ILE A 160 4.44 -20.17 -3.30
C ILE A 160 3.64 -20.65 -4.51
N LEU A 161 2.48 -21.27 -4.26
CA LEU A 161 1.46 -21.50 -5.27
C LEU A 161 0.76 -20.18 -5.54
N PHE A 162 0.97 -19.64 -6.74
CA PHE A 162 0.45 -18.31 -7.07
C PHE A 162 -0.01 -18.24 -8.52
N GLY A 163 -1.32 -18.07 -8.68
CA GLY A 163 -2.03 -18.32 -9.93
C GLY A 163 -2.91 -19.56 -9.80
N LYS A 164 -4.13 -19.50 -10.35
CA LYS A 164 -5.14 -20.54 -10.14
C LYS A 164 -4.69 -21.87 -10.75
N PRO A 165 -4.87 -23.00 -10.04
CA PRO A 165 -4.69 -24.32 -10.62
C PRO A 165 -5.57 -24.52 -11.86
N ILE A 166 -5.05 -25.29 -12.81
CA ILE A 166 -5.79 -25.80 -13.96
C ILE A 166 -6.00 -27.32 -13.83
N ILE A 167 -7.02 -27.82 -14.51
CA ILE A 167 -7.26 -29.25 -14.66
C ILE A 167 -6.71 -29.67 -16.01
N ARG A 168 -5.73 -30.58 -15.99
CA ARG A 168 -5.17 -31.19 -17.18
C ARG A 168 -6.19 -32.17 -17.77
N ASN A 169 -6.10 -32.44 -19.07
CA ASN A 169 -7.00 -33.37 -19.78
C ASN A 169 -7.13 -34.77 -19.15
N ASP A 170 -6.14 -35.23 -18.38
CA ASP A 170 -6.16 -36.52 -17.67
C ASP A 170 -6.71 -36.42 -16.23
N GLY A 171 -7.24 -35.26 -15.84
CA GLY A 171 -7.82 -35.01 -14.52
C GLY A 171 -6.81 -34.54 -13.46
N ALA A 172 -5.51 -34.52 -13.75
CA ALA A 172 -4.50 -34.03 -12.81
C ALA A 172 -4.63 -32.51 -12.60
N TRP A 173 -4.40 -32.06 -11.37
CA TRP A 173 -4.43 -30.64 -11.01
C TRP A 173 -3.01 -30.11 -11.09
N VAL A 174 -2.79 -29.06 -11.88
CA VAL A 174 -1.47 -28.44 -12.05
C VAL A 174 -1.59 -26.98 -11.65
N ALA A 175 -0.69 -26.51 -10.78
CA ALA A 175 -0.70 -25.13 -10.31
C ALA A 175 0.66 -24.45 -10.54
N PRO A 176 0.68 -23.16 -10.93
CA PRO A 176 1.92 -22.39 -10.99
C PRO A 176 2.56 -22.28 -9.61
N PHE A 177 3.88 -22.40 -9.56
CA PHE A 177 4.64 -22.43 -8.33
C PHE A 177 5.98 -21.73 -8.50
N PHE A 178 6.37 -20.89 -7.54
CA PHE A 178 7.63 -20.17 -7.62
C PHE A 178 8.31 -20.01 -6.26
N VAL A 179 9.61 -19.74 -6.28
CA VAL A 179 10.43 -19.53 -5.08
C VAL A 179 10.98 -18.10 -5.06
N ASN A 180 10.86 -17.45 -3.91
CA ASN A 180 11.29 -16.05 -3.75
C ASN A 180 12.74 -15.92 -3.22
N GLY A 181 13.75 -15.93 -4.08
CA GLY A 181 15.14 -15.65 -3.69
C GLY A 181 16.15 -16.70 -4.15
N LYS A 182 17.43 -16.43 -3.88
CA LYS A 182 18.62 -16.83 -4.66
C LYS A 182 18.66 -18.29 -5.16
N PRO A 183 19.23 -18.52 -6.37
CA PRO A 183 19.31 -19.84 -7.02
C PRO A 183 20.04 -20.94 -6.21
N GLU A 184 20.79 -20.57 -5.17
CA GLU A 184 21.43 -21.50 -4.23
C GLU A 184 20.46 -22.26 -3.30
N TRP A 185 19.14 -22.06 -3.43
CA TRP A 185 18.11 -22.66 -2.56
C TRP A 185 17.27 -23.77 -3.21
N SER A 186 17.48 -24.11 -4.48
CA SER A 186 16.52 -24.90 -5.26
C SER A 186 17.01 -26.29 -5.68
N ASP A 187 17.89 -26.95 -4.92
CA ASP A 187 18.21 -28.38 -5.15
C ASP A 187 16.92 -29.22 -5.26
N ALA A 188 15.93 -28.92 -4.41
CA ALA A 188 14.60 -29.55 -4.43
C ALA A 188 13.79 -29.30 -5.73
N MET A 189 14.11 -28.26 -6.49
CA MET A 189 13.44 -27.85 -7.74
C MET A 189 14.37 -27.86 -8.95
N ALA A 190 15.49 -28.60 -8.85
CA ALA A 190 16.49 -28.77 -9.88
C ALA A 190 17.06 -27.43 -10.43
N GLY A 191 17.31 -26.46 -9.55
CA GLY A 191 17.90 -25.18 -9.93
C GLY A 191 16.90 -24.13 -10.48
N ASN A 192 15.62 -24.48 -10.64
CA ASN A 192 14.60 -23.58 -11.17
C ASN A 192 13.92 -22.76 -10.07
N GLU A 193 13.54 -21.52 -10.39
CA GLU A 193 12.85 -20.59 -9.51
C GLU A 193 11.35 -20.43 -9.83
N THR A 194 10.88 -20.99 -10.94
CA THR A 194 9.47 -20.99 -11.34
C THR A 194 9.13 -22.27 -12.07
N GLY A 195 7.90 -22.73 -11.92
CA GLY A 195 7.47 -24.02 -12.41
C GLY A 195 6.04 -24.32 -12.04
N THR A 196 5.79 -25.62 -11.83
CA THR A 196 4.47 -26.13 -11.46
C THR A 196 4.57 -27.21 -10.40
N VAL A 197 3.51 -27.30 -9.61
CA VAL A 197 3.23 -28.44 -8.74
C VAL A 197 2.01 -29.20 -9.27
N ILE A 198 1.95 -30.49 -8.98
CA ILE A 198 0.90 -31.40 -9.44
C ILE A 198 0.25 -32.13 -8.27
N SER A 199 -1.07 -32.31 -8.36
CA SER A 199 -1.88 -33.22 -7.55
C SER A 199 -2.61 -34.20 -8.47
N THR A 200 -2.55 -35.50 -8.15
CA THR A 200 -3.26 -36.57 -8.86
C THR A 200 -4.32 -37.26 -8.00
N ASP A 201 -4.56 -36.75 -6.80
CA ASP A 201 -5.41 -37.35 -5.76
C ASP A 201 -6.39 -36.32 -5.16
N GLU A 202 -6.92 -35.46 -6.02
CA GLU A 202 -7.93 -34.44 -5.68
C GLU A 202 -7.49 -33.46 -4.57
N GLY A 203 -6.19 -33.13 -4.57
CA GLY A 203 -5.56 -32.16 -3.69
C GLY A 203 -5.13 -32.73 -2.35
N SER A 204 -5.15 -34.05 -2.18
CA SER A 204 -4.70 -34.71 -0.94
C SER A 204 -3.18 -34.62 -0.79
N SER A 205 -2.44 -34.66 -1.89
CA SER A 205 -1.00 -34.40 -1.92
C SER A 205 -0.58 -33.59 -3.15
N TRP A 206 0.43 -32.75 -2.97
CA TRP A 206 1.03 -31.96 -4.04
C TRP A 206 2.54 -32.18 -4.07
N LYS A 207 3.10 -32.24 -5.27
CA LYS A 207 4.55 -32.37 -5.49
C LYS A 207 5.02 -31.48 -6.61
N TRP A 208 6.29 -31.08 -6.54
CA TRP A 208 6.96 -30.45 -7.67
C TRP A 208 6.83 -31.33 -8.92
N LEU A 209 6.47 -30.71 -10.05
CA LEU A 209 6.35 -31.38 -11.34
C LEU A 209 7.53 -31.06 -12.25
N GLY A 210 7.81 -29.77 -12.44
CA GLY A 210 8.84 -29.28 -13.35
C GLY A 210 8.78 -27.76 -13.50
N GLY A 211 9.87 -27.16 -13.96
CA GLY A 211 10.01 -25.71 -14.06
C GLY A 211 11.03 -25.25 -15.08
N THR A 212 11.24 -23.93 -15.12
CA THR A 212 12.17 -23.25 -16.03
C THR A 212 12.93 -22.15 -15.31
N HIS A 213 14.04 -21.74 -15.91
CA HIS A 213 14.89 -20.66 -15.39
C HIS A 213 14.59 -19.33 -16.09
N VAL A 214 14.51 -18.26 -15.31
CA VAL A 214 14.40 -16.87 -15.77
C VAL A 214 15.78 -16.20 -15.66
N PRO A 215 16.34 -15.67 -16.75
CA PRO A 215 17.63 -14.99 -16.71
C PRO A 215 17.72 -13.91 -15.63
N LYS A 216 18.85 -13.85 -14.94
CA LYS A 216 19.06 -12.99 -13.76
C LYS A 216 18.78 -11.50 -14.02
N GLU A 217 19.07 -11.03 -15.22
CA GLU A 217 18.82 -9.66 -15.69
C GLU A 217 17.35 -9.34 -15.91
N LEU A 218 16.49 -10.35 -16.02
CA LEU A 218 15.04 -10.23 -16.13
C LEU A 218 14.32 -10.53 -14.80
N LEU A 219 15.00 -11.19 -13.86
CA LEU A 219 14.38 -11.70 -12.64
C LEU A 219 13.97 -10.58 -11.67
N ASN A 220 12.67 -10.48 -11.40
CA ASN A 220 12.12 -9.71 -10.27
C ASN A 220 10.83 -10.36 -9.82
N PHE A 221 10.99 -11.31 -8.89
CA PHE A 221 10.05 -12.39 -8.69
C PHE A 221 9.87 -13.21 -9.99
N SER A 222 9.22 -14.36 -9.88
CA SER A 222 8.99 -15.28 -11.00
C SER A 222 7.56 -15.83 -10.96
N GLU A 223 6.64 -14.95 -10.53
CA GLU A 223 5.19 -15.17 -10.48
C GLU A 223 4.66 -15.55 -11.88
N ALA A 224 3.92 -16.65 -11.97
CA ALA A 224 3.49 -17.21 -13.24
C ALA A 224 1.97 -17.49 -13.28
N THR A 225 1.45 -17.62 -14.49
CA THR A 225 0.10 -18.14 -14.77
C THR A 225 0.20 -19.16 -15.90
N ILE A 226 -0.65 -20.19 -15.88
CA ILE A 226 -0.58 -21.29 -16.84
C ILE A 226 -1.92 -21.55 -17.55
N ALA A 227 -1.86 -22.14 -18.73
CA ALA A 227 -3.01 -22.65 -19.47
C ALA A 227 -2.63 -23.90 -20.28
N GLN A 228 -3.61 -24.76 -20.55
CA GLN A 228 -3.45 -25.93 -21.44
C GLN A 228 -4.03 -25.64 -22.83
N ARG A 229 -3.19 -25.83 -23.86
CA ARG A 229 -3.56 -25.73 -25.28
C ARG A 229 -4.33 -26.97 -25.74
N LYS A 230 -4.97 -26.89 -26.92
CA LYS A 230 -5.78 -27.96 -27.51
C LYS A 230 -4.98 -29.23 -27.79
N ASP A 231 -3.70 -29.09 -28.14
CA ASP A 231 -2.78 -30.22 -28.36
C ASP A 231 -2.31 -30.89 -27.04
N GLY A 232 -2.76 -30.38 -25.89
CA GLY A 232 -2.39 -30.88 -24.57
C GLY A 232 -1.12 -30.25 -23.99
N SER A 233 -0.38 -29.46 -24.77
CA SER A 233 0.80 -28.73 -24.27
C SER A 233 0.41 -27.69 -23.23
N LEU A 234 1.28 -27.48 -22.24
CA LEU A 234 1.12 -26.44 -21.23
C LEU A 234 1.89 -25.20 -21.64
N TRP A 235 1.28 -24.04 -21.42
CA TRP A 235 1.87 -22.73 -21.64
C TRP A 235 1.94 -21.97 -20.33
N MET A 236 3.11 -21.41 -20.03
CA MET A 236 3.37 -20.60 -18.84
C MET A 236 3.76 -19.20 -19.26
N VAL A 237 3.12 -18.21 -18.64
CA VAL A 237 3.44 -16.78 -18.77
C VAL A 237 3.99 -16.30 -17.43
N ILE A 238 5.16 -15.67 -17.45
CA ILE A 238 5.97 -15.37 -16.27
C ILE A 238 6.26 -13.87 -16.21
N ARG A 239 6.05 -13.27 -15.04
CA ARG A 239 6.44 -11.90 -14.73
C ARG A 239 7.95 -11.71 -14.80
N THR A 240 8.41 -10.57 -15.31
CA THR A 240 9.83 -10.15 -15.25
C THR A 240 10.00 -8.69 -14.85
N LEU A 241 11.25 -8.18 -14.90
CA LEU A 241 11.59 -6.75 -14.76
C LEU A 241 11.07 -5.89 -15.93
N VAL A 242 10.90 -6.47 -17.12
CA VAL A 242 10.61 -5.76 -18.37
C VAL A 242 9.50 -6.47 -19.15
N GLY A 243 8.28 -6.51 -18.60
CA GLY A 243 7.15 -7.19 -19.24
C GLY A 243 7.08 -8.68 -18.92
N LEU A 244 6.62 -9.48 -19.88
CA LEU A 244 6.32 -10.90 -19.72
C LEU A 244 7.21 -11.77 -20.60
N VAL A 245 7.58 -12.94 -20.08
CA VAL A 245 8.21 -14.02 -20.84
C VAL A 245 7.32 -15.25 -20.82
N GLU A 246 7.52 -16.16 -21.77
CA GLU A 246 6.76 -17.41 -21.88
C GLU A 246 7.66 -18.64 -21.95
N SER A 247 7.13 -19.77 -21.50
CA SER A 247 7.70 -21.12 -21.65
C SER A 247 6.60 -22.14 -21.96
N THR A 248 6.94 -23.23 -22.65
CA THR A 248 6.00 -24.29 -23.03
C THR A 248 6.51 -25.65 -22.58
N SER A 249 5.59 -26.54 -22.22
CA SER A 249 5.85 -27.95 -21.92
C SER A 249 5.00 -28.86 -22.82
N ALA A 250 5.62 -29.88 -23.42
CA ALA A 250 4.95 -30.87 -24.26
C ALA A 250 4.70 -32.21 -23.54
N ASP A 251 5.24 -32.39 -22.34
CA ASP A 251 5.19 -33.62 -21.54
C ASP A 251 4.35 -33.45 -20.27
N GLY A 252 3.33 -32.59 -20.36
CA GLY A 252 2.36 -32.35 -19.31
C GLY A 252 2.90 -31.58 -18.10
N GLY A 253 4.04 -30.89 -18.24
CA GLY A 253 4.64 -30.01 -17.22
C GLY A 253 5.93 -30.53 -16.60
N SER A 254 6.40 -31.72 -16.98
CA SER A 254 7.59 -32.36 -16.41
C SER A 254 8.87 -31.64 -16.83
N THR A 255 8.94 -31.20 -18.09
CA THR A 255 10.01 -30.36 -18.62
C THR A 255 9.45 -29.14 -19.34
N TRP A 256 10.22 -28.05 -19.32
CA TRP A 256 9.84 -26.76 -19.88
C TRP A 256 10.92 -26.22 -20.80
N SER A 257 10.52 -25.54 -21.86
CA SER A 257 11.47 -24.83 -22.73
C SER A 257 12.16 -23.70 -21.97
N ALA A 258 13.31 -23.26 -22.49
CA ALA A 258 13.88 -21.98 -22.08
C ALA A 258 12.86 -20.85 -22.27
N VAL A 259 12.88 -19.87 -21.37
CA VAL A 259 11.98 -18.71 -21.46
C VAL A 259 12.35 -17.84 -22.66
N LYS A 260 11.35 -17.22 -23.28
CA LYS A 260 11.52 -16.22 -24.35
C LYS A 260 10.53 -15.07 -24.15
N PRO A 261 10.81 -13.86 -24.65
CA PRO A 261 9.85 -12.75 -24.58
C PRO A 261 8.48 -13.14 -25.12
N MET A 262 7.41 -12.78 -24.41
CA MET A 262 6.04 -13.05 -24.85
C MET A 262 5.65 -12.02 -25.92
N PRO A 263 5.30 -12.44 -27.15
CA PRO A 263 4.95 -11.52 -28.22
C PRO A 263 3.83 -10.55 -27.85
N GLY A 264 4.06 -9.25 -28.03
CA GLY A 264 3.13 -8.17 -27.69
C GLY A 264 3.17 -7.71 -26.22
N PHE A 265 3.91 -8.41 -25.35
CA PHE A 265 4.05 -8.10 -23.93
C PHE A 265 5.52 -8.09 -23.47
N GLU A 266 6.45 -7.99 -24.40
CA GLU A 266 7.90 -7.96 -24.18
C GLU A 266 8.36 -6.73 -23.40
N LYS A 267 7.48 -5.74 -23.24
CA LYS A 267 7.72 -4.52 -22.46
C LYS A 267 6.47 -4.24 -21.64
N GLY A 268 6.67 -3.99 -20.35
CA GLY A 268 5.58 -3.72 -19.43
C GLY A 268 6.07 -3.59 -18.00
N PRO A 269 5.19 -3.23 -17.05
CA PRO A 269 5.54 -3.08 -15.65
C PRO A 269 5.92 -4.43 -15.03
N SER A 270 6.78 -4.43 -14.00
CA SER A 270 7.05 -5.65 -13.24
C SER A 270 5.90 -5.96 -12.27
N THR A 271 4.97 -6.81 -12.70
CA THR A 271 3.73 -7.14 -11.97
C THR A 271 3.14 -8.47 -12.44
N ARG A 272 2.30 -9.09 -11.60
CA ARG A 272 1.56 -10.30 -11.95
C ARG A 272 0.66 -10.09 -13.17
N ALA A 273 0.57 -11.12 -14.01
CA ALA A 273 -0.48 -11.27 -15.01
C ALA A 273 -1.48 -12.36 -14.57
N CYS A 274 -2.69 -12.32 -15.12
CA CYS A 274 -3.69 -13.37 -14.91
C CYS A 274 -4.16 -13.91 -16.27
N MET A 275 -3.96 -15.21 -16.51
CA MET A 275 -4.42 -15.87 -17.73
C MET A 275 -5.52 -16.88 -17.40
N ARG A 276 -6.57 -16.92 -18.22
CA ARG A 276 -7.66 -17.91 -18.13
C ARG A 276 -8.04 -18.36 -19.53
N LYS A 277 -8.23 -19.67 -19.71
CA LYS A 277 -8.96 -20.21 -20.85
C LYS A 277 -10.46 -20.08 -20.57
N LEU A 278 -11.18 -19.42 -21.48
CA LEU A 278 -12.62 -19.22 -21.38
C LEU A 278 -13.40 -20.42 -21.94
N ALA A 279 -14.69 -20.49 -21.66
CA ALA A 279 -15.59 -21.54 -22.11
C ALA A 279 -15.68 -21.65 -23.65
N SER A 280 -15.49 -20.53 -24.36
CA SER A 280 -15.38 -20.49 -25.82
C SER A 280 -14.12 -21.17 -26.37
N GLY A 281 -13.14 -21.45 -25.49
CA GLY A 281 -11.80 -21.89 -25.86
C GLY A 281 -10.82 -20.75 -26.11
N ALA A 282 -11.27 -19.50 -26.13
CA ALA A 282 -10.41 -18.31 -26.21
C ALA A 282 -9.56 -18.15 -24.94
N PHE A 283 -8.39 -17.53 -25.08
CA PHE A 283 -7.50 -17.26 -23.96
C PHE A 283 -7.62 -15.78 -23.59
N MET A 284 -7.94 -15.51 -22.32
CA MET A 284 -7.96 -14.17 -21.76
C MET A 284 -6.69 -13.91 -20.96
N LEU A 285 -6.09 -12.74 -21.14
CA LEU A 285 -4.99 -12.22 -20.33
C LEU A 285 -5.40 -10.87 -19.72
N VAL A 286 -5.33 -10.75 -18.40
CA VAL A 286 -5.49 -9.47 -17.71
C VAL A 286 -4.11 -8.93 -17.37
N TYR A 287 -3.76 -7.77 -17.94
CA TYR A 287 -2.46 -7.13 -17.78
C TYR A 287 -2.52 -5.63 -18.06
N HIS A 288 -1.39 -4.93 -17.90
CA HIS A 288 -1.29 -3.48 -18.05
C HIS A 288 -1.05 -3.07 -19.51
N ASP A 289 -1.74 -2.02 -19.97
CA ASP A 289 -1.67 -1.47 -21.33
C ASP A 289 -1.15 -0.01 -21.34
N ALA A 290 -0.45 0.40 -20.28
CA ALA A 290 0.06 1.75 -20.18
C ALA A 290 1.32 1.97 -21.05
N PRO A 291 1.44 3.11 -21.75
CA PRO A 291 2.67 3.45 -22.47
C PRO A 291 3.83 3.69 -21.50
N PRO A 292 5.09 3.64 -21.99
CA PRO A 292 6.24 3.99 -21.16
C PRO A 292 6.15 5.45 -20.69
N ASN A 293 6.60 5.70 -19.47
CA ASN A 293 6.74 7.02 -18.90
C ASN A 293 7.91 7.79 -19.56
N LYS A 294 8.12 9.05 -19.15
CA LYS A 294 9.18 9.93 -19.70
C LYS A 294 10.60 9.37 -19.58
N THR A 295 10.84 8.42 -18.66
CA THR A 295 12.14 7.77 -18.46
C THR A 295 12.23 6.41 -19.15
N GLY A 296 11.25 6.05 -19.99
CA GLY A 296 11.18 4.77 -20.69
C GLY A 296 10.70 3.60 -19.83
N GLY A 297 10.35 3.82 -18.55
CA GLY A 297 9.86 2.79 -17.64
C GLY A 297 8.34 2.60 -17.74
N TYR A 298 7.85 1.41 -17.42
CA TYR A 298 6.42 1.10 -17.48
C TYR A 298 5.79 1.12 -16.09
N GLY A 299 4.75 1.94 -15.93
CA GLY A 299 4.00 2.04 -14.68
C GLY A 299 2.91 0.98 -14.59
N ARG A 300 2.54 0.61 -13.36
CA ARG A 300 1.34 -0.18 -13.08
C ARG A 300 0.11 0.72 -13.23
N ALA A 301 -0.46 0.72 -14.43
CA ALA A 301 -1.59 1.56 -14.82
C ALA A 301 -2.39 0.89 -15.96
N GLN A 302 -3.59 1.39 -16.26
CA GLN A 302 -4.40 0.93 -17.40
C GLN A 302 -4.56 -0.59 -17.44
N ILE A 303 -5.21 -1.15 -16.41
CA ILE A 303 -5.44 -2.59 -16.36
C ILE A 303 -6.49 -2.98 -17.40
N THR A 304 -6.15 -3.95 -18.25
CA THR A 304 -6.85 -4.26 -19.49
C THR A 304 -7.02 -5.77 -19.62
N ALA A 305 -8.19 -6.22 -20.08
CA ALA A 305 -8.42 -7.59 -20.49
C ALA A 305 -8.15 -7.72 -22.00
N TRP A 306 -7.30 -8.67 -22.38
CA TRP A 306 -6.96 -9.02 -23.76
C TRP A 306 -7.52 -10.40 -24.07
N LEU A 307 -7.93 -10.62 -25.33
CA LEU A 307 -8.46 -11.91 -25.77
C LEU A 307 -7.73 -12.40 -27.03
N SER A 308 -7.42 -13.70 -27.02
CA SER A 308 -6.77 -14.44 -28.10
C SER A 308 -7.63 -15.63 -28.51
N ASP A 309 -7.89 -15.76 -29.81
CA ASP A 309 -8.62 -16.88 -30.41
C ASP A 309 -7.69 -18.00 -30.92
N ASP A 310 -6.38 -17.75 -30.92
CA ASP A 310 -5.34 -18.61 -31.49
C ASP A 310 -4.33 -19.10 -30.43
N GLU A 311 -4.80 -19.28 -29.19
CA GLU A 311 -4.05 -19.86 -28.05
C GLU A 311 -2.83 -19.03 -27.63
N GLY A 312 -2.98 -17.71 -27.67
CA GLY A 312 -2.00 -16.72 -27.21
C GLY A 312 -1.01 -16.23 -28.27
N ARG A 313 -1.17 -16.64 -29.54
CA ARG A 313 -0.26 -16.22 -30.62
C ARG A 313 -0.52 -14.77 -31.04
N THR A 314 -1.78 -14.36 -31.08
CA THR A 314 -2.21 -12.97 -31.35
C THR A 314 -3.31 -12.53 -30.38
N TRP A 315 -3.43 -11.20 -30.20
CA TRP A 315 -4.35 -10.57 -29.24
C TRP A 315 -5.18 -9.46 -29.90
N PRO A 316 -6.09 -9.80 -30.83
CA PRO A 316 -6.80 -8.80 -31.65
C PRO A 316 -7.86 -8.01 -30.89
N HIS A 317 -8.31 -8.49 -29.72
CA HIS A 317 -9.36 -7.88 -28.93
C HIS A 317 -8.86 -7.46 -27.55
N LYS A 318 -9.31 -6.29 -27.07
CA LYS A 318 -9.00 -5.81 -25.72
C LYS A 318 -10.06 -4.86 -25.19
N LEU A 319 -10.19 -4.79 -23.87
CA LEU A 319 -11.04 -3.85 -23.16
C LEU A 319 -10.32 -3.29 -21.92
N LEU A 320 -10.19 -1.97 -21.87
CA LEU A 320 -9.66 -1.25 -20.72
C LEU A 320 -10.65 -1.35 -19.55
N LEU A 321 -10.20 -1.91 -18.42
CA LEU A 321 -11.03 -2.12 -17.23
C LEU A 321 -10.94 -0.94 -16.26
N ASP A 322 -9.74 -0.38 -16.12
CA ASP A 322 -9.46 0.76 -15.26
C ASP A 322 -8.28 1.58 -15.77
N GLU A 323 -8.53 2.84 -16.15
CA GLU A 323 -7.52 3.77 -16.67
C GLU A 323 -6.52 4.28 -15.62
N ARG A 324 -6.83 4.13 -14.33
CA ARG A 324 -6.09 4.78 -13.26
C ARG A 324 -4.66 4.27 -13.15
N ASN A 325 -3.77 5.13 -12.64
CA ASN A 325 -2.46 4.72 -12.16
C ASN A 325 -2.59 3.96 -10.83
N ARG A 326 -1.58 3.17 -10.46
CA ARG A 326 -1.52 2.40 -9.20
C ARG A 326 -2.60 1.32 -9.07
N VAL A 327 -3.18 0.87 -10.18
CA VAL A 327 -3.84 -0.44 -10.25
C VAL A 327 -2.77 -1.51 -10.41
N SER A 328 -2.92 -2.69 -9.82
CA SER A 328 -1.88 -3.72 -9.89
C SER A 328 -2.39 -5.14 -10.12
N TYR A 329 -2.32 -6.04 -9.14
CA TYR A 329 -2.33 -7.48 -9.40
C TYR A 329 -3.73 -7.97 -9.78
N PRO A 330 -3.92 -8.55 -10.97
CA PRO A 330 -5.18 -9.14 -11.34
C PRO A 330 -5.33 -10.59 -10.90
N ASP A 331 -6.56 -10.99 -10.62
CA ASP A 331 -7.01 -12.37 -10.60
C ASP A 331 -8.40 -12.46 -11.22
N ALA A 332 -8.74 -13.59 -11.84
CA ALA A 332 -9.99 -13.71 -12.58
C ALA A 332 -10.57 -15.13 -12.61
N MET A 333 -11.89 -15.21 -12.78
CA MET A 333 -12.63 -16.43 -13.09
C MET A 333 -13.76 -16.15 -14.07
N GLN A 334 -14.16 -17.16 -14.84
CA GLN A 334 -15.40 -17.15 -15.61
C GLN A 334 -16.39 -18.11 -14.96
N ALA A 335 -17.61 -17.62 -14.75
CA ALA A 335 -18.71 -18.38 -14.21
C ALA A 335 -19.46 -19.15 -15.32
N PRO A 336 -20.19 -20.23 -14.98
CA PRO A 336 -20.99 -20.97 -15.94
C PRO A 336 -22.09 -20.15 -16.64
N ASP A 337 -22.49 -19.02 -16.07
CA ASP A 337 -23.48 -18.09 -16.65
C ASP A 337 -22.86 -17.12 -17.67
N GLY A 338 -21.57 -17.29 -18.02
CA GLY A 338 -20.86 -16.48 -19.01
C GLY A 338 -20.12 -15.29 -18.43
N ARG A 339 -20.53 -14.81 -17.24
CA ARG A 339 -19.89 -13.66 -16.58
C ARG A 339 -18.45 -13.96 -16.22
N ILE A 340 -17.59 -12.98 -16.46
CA ILE A 340 -16.18 -12.96 -16.10
C ILE A 340 -16.01 -11.97 -14.96
N PHE A 341 -15.41 -12.44 -13.86
CA PHE A 341 -15.12 -11.67 -12.67
C PHE A 341 -13.61 -11.43 -12.61
N ILE A 342 -13.20 -10.17 -12.57
CA ILE A 342 -11.79 -9.75 -12.56
C ILE A 342 -11.58 -8.85 -11.35
N THR A 343 -10.75 -9.28 -10.40
CA THR A 343 -10.34 -8.45 -9.27
C THR A 343 -8.94 -7.89 -9.47
N TYR A 344 -8.67 -6.73 -8.87
CA TYR A 344 -7.36 -6.10 -8.83
C TYR A 344 -7.25 -5.12 -7.67
N ASP A 345 -6.04 -4.83 -7.19
CA ASP A 345 -5.84 -3.81 -6.18
C ASP A 345 -5.65 -2.40 -6.78
N PHE A 346 -6.03 -1.38 -6.02
CA PHE A 346 -5.85 0.03 -6.36
C PHE A 346 -5.23 0.80 -5.20
N GLY A 347 -4.08 1.43 -5.45
CA GLY A 347 -3.43 2.36 -4.54
C GLY A 347 -3.13 1.78 -3.16
N ARG A 348 -2.54 0.56 -3.12
CA ARG A 348 -2.28 -0.24 -1.90
C ARG A 348 -1.84 0.56 -0.67
N TYR A 349 -1.03 1.59 -0.88
CA TYR A 349 -0.39 2.40 0.17
C TYR A 349 -0.90 3.84 0.24
N MET A 350 -1.78 4.24 -0.68
CA MET A 350 -2.23 5.62 -0.81
C MET A 350 -3.45 5.84 0.08
N GLN A 351 -3.40 6.85 0.94
CA GLN A 351 -4.32 7.04 2.05
C GLN A 351 -5.82 6.96 1.69
N THR A 352 -6.19 7.39 0.48
CA THR A 352 -7.58 7.44 0.01
C THR A 352 -7.94 6.35 -0.99
N GLU A 353 -7.02 5.43 -1.31
CA GLU A 353 -7.20 4.50 -2.44
C GLU A 353 -7.26 3.04 -2.05
N LYS A 354 -6.46 2.58 -1.06
CA LYS A 354 -6.22 1.19 -0.60
C LYS A 354 -7.40 0.21 -0.75
N SER A 355 -7.71 -0.19 -1.98
CA SER A 355 -8.96 -0.88 -2.31
C SER A 355 -8.72 -2.18 -3.04
N VAL A 356 -9.59 -3.14 -2.79
CA VAL A 356 -9.79 -4.32 -3.62
C VAL A 356 -10.94 -4.02 -4.58
N MET A 357 -10.63 -4.01 -5.86
CA MET A 357 -11.54 -3.68 -6.94
C MET A 357 -12.09 -4.94 -7.59
N LEU A 358 -13.26 -4.84 -8.21
CA LEU A 358 -13.91 -5.88 -9.01
C LEU A 358 -14.47 -5.27 -10.29
N THR A 359 -14.26 -5.98 -11.39
CA THR A 359 -14.93 -5.78 -12.66
C THR A 359 -15.69 -7.05 -13.00
N VAL A 360 -16.91 -6.89 -13.52
CA VAL A 360 -17.77 -7.95 -14.03
C VAL A 360 -18.09 -7.61 -15.47
N LEU A 361 -17.90 -8.54 -16.39
CA LEU A 361 -18.12 -8.37 -17.82
C LEU A 361 -18.38 -9.71 -18.49
N HIS A 362 -18.71 -9.71 -19.78
CA HIS A 362 -18.78 -10.91 -20.60
C HIS A 362 -17.71 -10.88 -21.69
N GLU A 363 -17.50 -12.03 -22.33
CA GLU A 363 -16.50 -12.16 -23.40
C GLU A 363 -16.79 -11.21 -24.57
N GLU A 364 -18.06 -11.00 -24.93
CA GLU A 364 -18.46 -10.07 -25.99
C GLU A 364 -18.06 -8.61 -25.73
N ASP A 365 -17.94 -8.20 -24.46
CA ASP A 365 -17.48 -6.85 -24.11
C ASP A 365 -16.01 -6.66 -24.51
N ILE A 366 -15.19 -7.69 -24.29
CA ILE A 366 -13.77 -7.69 -24.68
C ILE A 366 -13.65 -7.68 -26.20
N ARG A 367 -14.43 -8.54 -26.88
CA ARG A 367 -14.44 -8.63 -28.34
C ARG A 367 -14.85 -7.32 -29.01
N ALA A 368 -15.85 -6.64 -28.46
CA ALA A 368 -16.34 -5.35 -28.95
C ALA A 368 -15.42 -4.17 -28.60
N GLY A 369 -14.46 -4.36 -27.68
CA GLY A 369 -13.61 -3.30 -27.15
C GLY A 369 -14.34 -2.23 -26.33
N LYS A 370 -15.59 -2.51 -25.94
CA LYS A 370 -16.46 -1.65 -25.15
C LYS A 370 -17.54 -2.48 -24.47
N ILE A 371 -18.12 -1.94 -23.40
CA ILE A 371 -19.25 -2.59 -22.72
C ILE A 371 -20.48 -2.60 -23.63
N VAL A 372 -21.00 -3.80 -23.90
CA VAL A 372 -22.22 -4.08 -24.65
C VAL A 372 -23.20 -4.95 -23.85
N SER A 373 -22.72 -5.72 -22.89
CA SER A 373 -23.55 -6.51 -21.98
C SER A 373 -24.23 -5.62 -20.92
N LYS A 374 -25.44 -6.01 -20.49
CA LYS A 374 -26.30 -5.17 -19.62
C LYS A 374 -25.85 -5.18 -18.15
N ASP A 375 -25.27 -6.28 -17.71
CA ASP A 375 -24.85 -6.57 -16.35
C ASP A 375 -23.35 -6.32 -16.10
N ALA A 376 -22.59 -5.91 -17.13
CA ALA A 376 -21.21 -5.49 -16.96
C ALA A 376 -21.08 -4.24 -16.08
N ARG A 377 -20.12 -4.26 -15.16
CA ARG A 377 -19.81 -3.19 -14.21
C ARG A 377 -18.31 -3.18 -13.97
N THR A 378 -17.68 -2.01 -14.05
CA THR A 378 -16.25 -1.85 -13.78
C THR A 378 -16.02 -1.10 -12.46
N LYS A 379 -14.84 -1.25 -11.88
CA LYS A 379 -14.36 -0.48 -10.71
C LYS A 379 -15.27 -0.57 -9.47
N ILE A 380 -15.89 -1.72 -9.23
CA ILE A 380 -16.64 -1.98 -8.00
C ILE A 380 -15.64 -2.10 -6.84
N VAL A 381 -15.81 -1.31 -5.78
CA VAL A 381 -15.01 -1.46 -4.54
C VAL A 381 -15.62 -2.59 -3.71
N THR A 382 -14.85 -3.64 -3.45
CA THR A 382 -15.28 -4.79 -2.63
C THR A 382 -14.87 -4.62 -1.16
N ASN A 383 -13.68 -4.06 -0.93
CA ASN A 383 -13.20 -3.65 0.39
C ASN A 383 -12.19 -2.49 0.23
N GLN A 384 -12.14 -1.59 1.21
CA GLN A 384 -11.17 -0.51 1.27
C GLN A 384 -10.71 -0.29 2.71
N CYS A 385 -9.40 -0.20 2.94
CA CYS A 385 -8.87 0.23 4.23
C CYS A 385 -8.47 1.71 4.23
N SER A 386 -8.40 2.29 5.43
CA SER A 386 -8.27 3.73 5.66
C SER A 386 -7.33 4.09 6.80
N ALA A 387 -6.71 3.11 7.46
CA ALA A 387 -5.77 3.43 8.54
C ALA A 387 -4.62 4.27 7.99
N TYR A 388 -4.14 5.19 8.83
CA TYR A 388 -3.05 6.07 8.48
C TYR A 388 -1.71 5.36 8.65
N GLY A 389 -0.73 5.75 7.82
CA GLY A 389 0.57 5.09 7.71
C GLY A 389 0.70 4.46 6.34
N ASN A 390 1.81 4.74 5.68
CA ASN A 390 2.27 3.96 4.55
C ASN A 390 3.42 3.06 5.02
N HIS A 391 3.68 2.02 4.24
CA HIS A 391 4.73 1.06 4.51
C HIS A 391 6.13 1.66 4.64
N THR A 392 6.38 2.76 3.93
CA THR A 392 7.65 3.49 3.97
C THR A 392 7.80 4.22 5.30
N ASP A 393 6.74 4.90 5.78
CA ASP A 393 6.75 5.64 7.04
C ASP A 393 7.06 4.71 8.22
N LEU A 394 6.51 3.49 8.27
CA LEU A 394 6.76 2.55 9.36
C LEU A 394 8.15 1.91 9.30
N ARG A 395 8.59 1.49 8.11
CA ARG A 395 9.97 1.03 7.91
C ARG A 395 10.99 2.12 8.25
N ASP A 396 10.65 3.37 7.99
CA ASP A 396 11.54 4.48 8.22
C ASP A 396 11.45 5.01 9.66
N GLU A 397 10.33 4.84 10.37
CA GLU A 397 10.25 5.08 11.83
C GLU A 397 11.26 4.20 12.58
N GLU A 398 11.33 2.90 12.26
CA GLU A 398 12.31 1.99 12.86
C GLU A 398 13.76 2.37 12.53
N LYS A 399 14.03 2.74 11.26
CA LYS A 399 15.37 3.20 10.85
C LYS A 399 15.76 4.51 11.53
N VAL A 400 14.83 5.47 11.62
CA VAL A 400 15.06 6.76 12.27
C VAL A 400 15.30 6.53 13.76
N ALA A 401 14.51 5.67 14.41
CA ALA A 401 14.71 5.30 15.81
C ALA A 401 16.09 4.69 16.06
N ALA A 402 16.61 3.87 15.13
CA ALA A 402 17.94 3.28 15.22
C ALA A 402 19.09 4.31 15.08
N SER A 403 18.82 5.49 14.52
CA SER A 403 19.81 6.54 14.29
C SER A 403 19.28 7.93 14.63
N MET A 404 18.73 8.07 15.84
CA MET A 404 18.23 9.37 16.31
C MET A 404 19.39 10.36 16.51
N PRO A 405 19.22 11.64 16.11
CA PRO A 405 20.18 12.69 16.44
C PRO A 405 20.29 12.87 17.96
N LYS A 406 21.43 13.39 18.41
CA LYS A 406 21.58 13.80 19.81
C LYS A 406 20.59 14.93 20.13
N LYS A 407 20.07 14.95 21.35
CA LYS A 407 19.00 15.87 21.78
C LYS A 407 19.33 17.35 21.61
N ASP A 408 20.57 17.73 21.85
CA ASP A 408 21.11 19.07 21.67
C ASP A 408 21.22 19.47 20.18
N MET A 409 21.50 18.50 19.32
CA MET A 409 21.58 18.67 17.86
C MET A 409 20.22 18.48 17.16
N PHE A 410 19.15 18.18 17.91
CA PHE A 410 17.82 17.93 17.36
C PHE A 410 16.88 19.09 17.68
N HIS A 411 16.77 20.02 16.73
CA HIS A 411 15.98 21.24 16.89
C HIS A 411 14.53 21.01 16.46
N LEU A 412 13.62 21.14 17.40
CA LEU A 412 12.20 20.88 17.20
C LEU A 412 11.41 22.16 16.95
N TYR A 413 10.41 22.07 16.08
CA TYR A 413 9.50 23.15 15.76
C TYR A 413 8.05 22.67 15.82
N LEU A 414 7.22 23.34 16.60
CA LEU A 414 5.79 23.04 16.71
C LEU A 414 5.02 23.78 15.62
N LEU A 415 4.24 23.05 14.80
CA LEU A 415 3.47 23.61 13.69
C LEU A 415 1.97 23.53 14.02
N ILE A 416 1.37 24.67 14.35
CA ILE A 416 -0.03 24.80 14.80
C ILE A 416 -0.80 25.83 13.96
N GLY A 417 -2.12 25.72 13.96
CA GLY A 417 -3.01 26.56 13.15
C GLY A 417 -4.02 25.74 12.35
N GLN A 418 -4.45 26.28 11.19
CA GLN A 418 -5.53 25.68 10.40
C GLN A 418 -5.07 25.12 9.05
N SER A 419 -5.97 25.07 8.05
CA SER A 419 -5.76 24.36 6.78
C SER A 419 -4.55 24.84 5.98
N ASN A 420 -4.21 26.13 6.03
CA ASN A 420 -3.01 26.66 5.37
C ASN A 420 -1.71 26.26 6.09
N MET A 421 -1.71 26.08 7.42
CA MET A 421 -0.60 25.42 8.13
C MET A 421 -0.54 23.94 7.77
N ALA A 422 -1.69 23.26 7.82
CA ALA A 422 -1.79 21.83 7.50
C ALA A 422 -1.33 21.50 6.07
N GLY A 423 -1.49 22.46 5.16
CA GLY A 423 -1.13 22.34 3.75
C GLY A 423 -2.29 21.81 2.91
N ARG A 424 -2.54 22.48 1.79
CA ARG A 424 -3.55 22.14 0.78
C ARG A 424 -3.02 22.23 -0.65
N GLY A 425 -1.71 22.46 -0.79
CA GLY A 425 -1.04 22.51 -2.08
C GLY A 425 -1.03 21.12 -2.73
N PHE A 426 -1.08 21.10 -4.06
CA PHE A 426 -0.94 19.87 -4.83
C PHE A 426 0.43 19.22 -4.58
N MET A 427 0.40 17.90 -4.39
CA MET A 427 1.61 17.08 -4.33
C MET A 427 2.22 16.99 -5.73
N ASP A 428 3.46 17.45 -5.88
CA ASP A 428 4.22 17.33 -7.12
C ASP A 428 5.33 16.28 -7.01
N ASP A 429 5.77 15.77 -8.16
CA ASP A 429 6.78 14.71 -8.24
C ASP A 429 8.19 15.18 -7.84
N THR A 430 8.39 16.47 -7.55
CA THR A 430 9.74 17.06 -7.54
C THR A 430 10.52 16.95 -6.22
N GLN A 431 9.96 16.50 -5.09
CA GLN A 431 10.69 16.59 -3.81
C GLN A 431 10.41 15.48 -2.78
N SER A 432 10.35 14.21 -3.20
CA SER A 432 10.40 13.04 -2.31
C SER A 432 11.82 12.68 -1.82
N VAL A 433 12.79 13.60 -1.92
CA VAL A 433 14.14 13.38 -1.41
C VAL A 433 14.21 13.87 0.03
N SER A 434 14.06 12.95 0.98
CA SER A 434 14.44 13.18 2.37
C SER A 434 15.92 13.56 2.40
N ARG A 435 16.23 14.83 2.71
CA ARG A 435 17.56 15.18 3.20
C ARG A 435 17.59 14.67 4.64
N ARG A 436 18.60 13.88 5.00
CA ARG A 436 18.75 13.18 6.30
C ARG A 436 18.56 14.05 7.55
N ASN A 437 18.53 15.36 7.41
CA ASN A 437 18.41 16.34 8.49
C ASN A 437 16.97 16.85 8.72
N LEU A 438 15.94 16.17 8.18
CA LEU A 438 14.54 16.57 8.36
C LEU A 438 13.67 15.39 8.80
N LEU A 439 13.09 15.49 10.00
CA LEU A 439 12.18 14.51 10.59
C LEU A 439 10.81 15.14 10.91
N LYS A 440 9.75 14.32 10.89
CA LYS A 440 8.41 14.69 11.37
C LYS A 440 7.97 13.77 12.51
N PHE A 441 7.28 14.35 13.49
CA PHE A 441 6.65 13.58 14.57
C PHE A 441 5.29 13.04 14.09
N SER A 442 5.23 11.75 13.81
CA SER A 442 4.09 11.08 13.19
C SER A 442 2.85 11.08 14.09
N GLN A 443 1.71 10.63 13.57
CA GLN A 443 0.51 10.41 14.40
C GLN A 443 0.71 9.37 15.49
N ARG A 444 1.68 8.46 15.32
CA ARG A 444 2.02 7.43 16.30
C ARG A 444 2.93 7.96 17.42
N ASN A 445 3.24 9.26 17.42
CA ASN A 445 4.21 9.88 18.31
C ASN A 445 5.60 9.24 18.18
N ALA A 446 5.99 8.93 16.94
CA ALA A 446 7.31 8.44 16.56
C ALA A 446 7.93 9.34 15.49
N TRP A 447 9.26 9.35 15.40
CA TRP A 447 9.97 10.13 14.40
C TRP A 447 10.06 9.38 13.07
N ALA A 448 9.66 10.04 11.99
CA ALA A 448 9.71 9.53 10.63
C ALA A 448 10.38 10.57 9.70
N PRO A 449 10.79 10.22 8.47
CA PRO A 449 11.26 11.20 7.49
C PRO A 449 10.24 12.34 7.29
N GLY A 450 10.71 13.58 7.35
CA GLY A 450 9.84 14.75 7.20
C GLY A 450 9.52 15.05 5.73
N VAL A 451 8.57 14.30 5.17
CA VAL A 451 8.04 14.48 3.82
C VAL A 451 6.58 14.91 3.84
N ASP A 452 6.20 15.77 2.89
CA ASP A 452 4.81 16.17 2.68
C ASP A 452 3.93 14.95 2.33
N PRO A 453 2.65 14.93 2.76
CA PRO A 453 2.07 15.86 3.73
C PRO A 453 2.64 15.64 5.14
N LEU A 454 3.02 16.73 5.80
CA LEU A 454 3.49 16.69 7.19
C LEU A 454 2.32 16.49 8.17
N HIS A 455 1.23 17.19 7.90
CA HIS A 455 0.03 17.16 8.74
C HIS A 455 -0.91 16.06 8.28
N THR A 456 -1.75 15.64 9.21
CA THR A 456 -2.68 14.53 9.02
C THR A 456 -4.14 14.97 9.14
N ASP A 457 -4.35 16.28 9.27
CA ASP A 457 -5.66 16.91 9.24
C ASP A 457 -6.34 16.74 7.88
N LYS A 458 -7.55 16.17 7.89
CA LYS A 458 -8.39 15.91 6.72
C LYS A 458 -7.58 15.24 5.59
N PRO A 459 -7.22 13.95 5.76
CA PRO A 459 -6.24 13.26 4.92
C PRO A 459 -6.59 13.21 3.43
N ALA A 460 -7.87 13.36 3.06
CA ALA A 460 -8.29 13.45 1.66
C ALA A 460 -7.85 14.74 0.94
N VAL A 461 -7.48 15.78 1.68
CA VAL A 461 -7.13 17.10 1.13
C VAL A 461 -5.81 17.66 1.66
N ALA A 462 -5.16 16.98 2.62
CA ALA A 462 -3.82 17.33 3.07
C ALA A 462 -2.82 17.18 1.91
N GLY A 463 -1.92 18.14 1.77
CA GLY A 463 -0.94 18.16 0.69
C GLY A 463 0.32 18.91 1.10
N VAL A 464 0.98 19.57 0.14
CA VAL A 464 2.15 20.39 0.44
C VAL A 464 1.74 21.53 1.38
N GLY A 465 2.50 21.70 2.45
CA GLY A 465 2.37 22.79 3.42
C GLY A 465 3.64 23.65 3.52
N LEU A 466 3.57 24.74 4.28
CA LEU A 466 4.73 25.61 4.51
C LEU A 466 5.81 24.96 5.40
N GLY A 467 5.42 23.97 6.20
CA GLY A 467 6.30 23.34 7.19
C GLY A 467 7.54 22.67 6.58
N THR A 468 7.40 22.03 5.42
CA THR A 468 8.51 21.28 4.81
C THR A 468 9.58 22.22 4.26
N SER A 469 9.19 23.31 3.58
CA SER A 469 10.16 24.29 3.08
C SER A 469 10.78 25.12 4.20
N PHE A 470 10.00 25.44 5.25
CA PHE A 470 10.53 26.03 6.48
C PHE A 470 11.65 25.17 7.06
N ALA A 471 11.35 23.90 7.32
CA ALA A 471 12.25 23.02 8.03
C ALA A 471 13.52 22.72 7.22
N ARG A 472 13.41 22.64 5.89
CA ARG A 472 14.57 22.57 4.99
C ARG A 472 15.43 23.82 5.05
N ALA A 473 14.83 25.01 5.05
CA ALA A 473 15.59 26.26 5.13
C ALA A 473 16.32 26.39 6.50
N MET A 474 15.70 25.91 7.59
CA MET A 474 16.38 25.82 8.89
C MET A 474 17.55 24.83 8.86
N ALA A 475 17.34 23.62 8.34
CA ALA A 475 18.38 22.60 8.22
C ALA A 475 19.48 22.97 7.21
N ASP A 476 19.19 23.87 6.26
CA ASP A 476 20.18 24.36 5.30
C ASP A 476 21.06 25.47 5.87
N ALA A 477 20.56 26.22 6.85
CA ALA A 477 21.32 27.28 7.52
C ALA A 477 22.31 26.74 8.56
N ASP A 478 22.03 25.59 9.16
CA ASP A 478 22.93 24.89 10.06
C ASP A 478 22.92 23.40 9.73
N LYS A 479 24.06 22.91 9.20
CA LYS A 479 24.19 21.54 8.69
C LYS A 479 24.48 20.52 9.79
N GLU A 480 24.86 20.98 10.97
CA GLU A 480 25.18 20.13 12.12
C GLU A 480 23.90 19.67 12.84
N ILE A 481 22.80 20.42 12.70
CA ILE A 481 21.53 20.09 13.33
C ILE A 481 20.65 19.21 12.45
N THR A 482 19.82 18.40 13.10
CA THR A 482 18.62 17.82 12.52
C THR A 482 17.42 18.65 12.92
N VAL A 483 16.52 18.90 11.97
CA VAL A 483 15.28 19.63 12.20
C VAL A 483 14.13 18.63 12.34
N GLY A 484 13.44 18.69 13.49
CA GLY A 484 12.22 17.94 13.76
C GLY A 484 11.01 18.86 13.69
N VAL A 485 10.01 18.53 12.89
CA VAL A 485 8.72 19.23 12.92
C VAL A 485 7.68 18.42 13.68
N ILE A 486 6.82 19.11 14.43
CA ILE A 486 5.74 18.52 15.23
C ILE A 486 4.42 19.03 14.63
N PRO A 487 3.82 18.30 13.67
CA PRO A 487 2.63 18.75 12.96
C PRO A 487 1.39 18.56 13.86
N CYS A 488 0.67 19.64 14.13
CA CYS A 488 -0.53 19.65 14.97
C CYS A 488 -1.72 20.43 14.37
N ALA A 489 -1.55 21.13 13.25
CA ALA A 489 -2.61 21.94 12.65
C ALA A 489 -3.89 21.16 12.29
N VAL A 490 -5.06 21.80 12.46
CA VAL A 490 -6.39 21.25 12.19
C VAL A 490 -7.26 22.28 11.46
N GLY A 491 -7.71 21.95 10.25
CA GLY A 491 -8.31 22.89 9.31
C GLY A 491 -9.77 23.24 9.62
N GLY A 492 -10.14 24.50 9.40
CA GLY A 492 -11.49 25.02 9.64
C GLY A 492 -11.83 25.17 11.12
N THR A 493 -10.83 25.45 11.95
CA THR A 493 -10.98 25.64 13.40
C THR A 493 -10.75 27.10 13.77
N PRO A 494 -11.52 27.66 14.72
CA PRO A 494 -11.30 29.01 15.22
C PRO A 494 -10.16 29.03 16.24
N LEU A 495 -9.56 30.21 16.47
CA LEU A 495 -8.53 30.44 17.49
C LEU A 495 -8.99 30.02 18.89
N GLN A 496 -10.29 30.06 19.19
CA GLN A 496 -10.84 29.65 20.48
C GLN A 496 -10.45 28.22 20.90
N ARG A 497 -10.33 27.29 19.94
CA ARG A 497 -9.92 25.90 20.23
C ARG A 497 -8.43 25.76 20.57
N TRP A 498 -7.66 26.79 20.27
CA TRP A 498 -6.23 26.89 20.51
C TRP A 498 -5.90 27.72 21.75
N LEU A 499 -6.88 28.29 22.45
CA LEU A 499 -6.66 28.91 23.76
C LEU A 499 -6.51 27.85 24.86
N LYS A 500 -5.93 28.22 26.00
CA LYS A 500 -5.77 27.32 27.15
C LYS A 500 -7.08 26.65 27.55
N GLY A 501 -7.04 25.32 27.75
CA GLY A 501 -8.23 24.49 27.98
C GLY A 501 -9.01 24.11 26.71
N GLY A 502 -8.62 24.64 25.54
CA GLY A 502 -9.12 24.22 24.24
C GLY A 502 -8.53 22.86 23.84
N ASP A 503 -9.31 22.05 23.14
CA ASP A 503 -8.91 20.68 22.81
C ASP A 503 -7.68 20.59 21.90
N LEU A 504 -7.51 21.52 20.95
CA LEU A 504 -6.34 21.55 20.06
C LEU A 504 -5.08 22.05 20.78
N TYR A 505 -5.25 22.99 21.71
CA TYR A 505 -4.19 23.45 22.59
C TYR A 505 -3.64 22.29 23.43
N GLU A 506 -4.52 21.56 24.14
CA GLU A 506 -4.11 20.44 25.00
C GLU A 506 -3.45 19.31 24.20
N GLN A 507 -3.99 18.98 23.01
CA GLN A 507 -3.39 17.97 22.13
C GLN A 507 -1.99 18.39 21.64
N ALA A 508 -1.81 19.66 21.29
CA ALA A 508 -0.51 20.17 20.87
C ALA A 508 0.51 20.16 22.02
N LEU A 509 0.10 20.49 23.25
CA LEU A 509 0.97 20.39 24.44
C LEU A 509 1.44 18.95 24.68
N VAL A 510 0.54 17.98 24.63
CA VAL A 510 0.88 16.56 24.80
C VAL A 510 1.90 16.13 23.74
N ARG A 511 1.62 16.42 22.47
CA ARG A 511 2.51 16.05 21.36
C ARG A 511 3.87 16.74 21.45
N ALA A 512 3.90 18.03 21.78
CA ALA A 512 5.14 18.76 21.96
C ALA A 512 5.99 18.19 23.11
N ARG A 513 5.39 17.92 24.27
CA ARG A 513 6.09 17.31 25.42
C ARG A 513 6.64 15.92 25.09
N LEU A 514 5.92 15.12 24.33
CA LEU A 514 6.41 13.81 23.87
C LEU A 514 7.64 13.98 22.96
N ALA A 515 7.56 14.85 21.96
CA ALA A 515 8.67 15.12 21.05
C ALA A 515 9.91 15.71 21.76
N MET A 516 9.69 16.59 22.76
CA MET A 516 10.75 17.20 23.58
C MET A 516 11.53 16.21 24.46
N LYS A 517 11.10 14.95 24.54
CA LYS A 517 11.93 13.89 25.15
C LYS A 517 13.21 13.69 24.34
N ASP A 518 13.10 13.74 23.01
CA ASP A 518 14.17 13.38 22.07
C ASP A 518 14.95 14.59 21.55
N GLY A 519 14.33 15.77 21.49
CA GLY A 519 14.96 16.99 20.96
C GLY A 519 14.68 18.23 21.81
N THR A 520 15.17 19.37 21.36
CA THR A 520 15.01 20.67 22.00
C THR A 520 14.05 21.53 21.19
N LEU A 521 12.95 22.00 21.80
CA LEU A 521 12.03 22.92 21.15
C LEU A 521 12.69 24.28 20.93
N LYS A 522 12.77 24.73 19.67
CA LYS A 522 13.45 25.97 19.26
C LYS A 522 12.52 27.03 18.66
N GLY A 523 11.27 26.67 18.36
CA GLY A 523 10.29 27.65 17.92
C GLY A 523 8.90 27.08 17.68
N ILE A 524 7.93 27.98 17.54
CA ILE A 524 6.54 27.67 17.20
C ILE A 524 6.16 28.43 15.94
N LEU A 525 5.48 27.75 15.03
CA LEU A 525 4.88 28.32 13.84
C LEU A 525 3.37 28.33 13.98
N TRP A 526 2.78 29.48 13.68
CA TRP A 526 1.33 29.69 13.70
C TRP A 526 0.84 30.22 12.36
N HIS A 527 -0.14 29.54 11.77
CA HIS A 527 -0.79 30.07 10.60
C HIS A 527 -2.30 29.80 10.61
N GLN A 528 -3.03 30.85 10.97
CA GLN A 528 -4.48 30.86 11.14
C GLN A 528 -4.99 32.30 11.17
N GLY A 529 -6.24 32.47 10.76
CA GLY A 529 -7.03 33.67 11.01
C GLY A 529 -8.35 33.69 10.24
N GLU A 530 -8.45 32.90 9.16
CA GLU A 530 -9.64 32.83 8.30
C GLU A 530 -10.87 32.25 9.05
N GLY A 531 -10.66 31.43 10.08
CA GLY A 531 -11.74 30.93 10.94
C GLY A 531 -12.37 32.01 11.83
N ASP A 532 -11.66 33.11 12.08
CA ASP A 532 -12.07 34.19 12.99
C ASP A 532 -12.47 35.48 12.25
N SER A 533 -12.35 35.50 10.93
CA SER A 533 -12.70 36.65 10.09
C SER A 533 -14.19 36.77 9.78
N GLY A 534 -15.03 35.81 10.17
CA GLY A 534 -16.47 35.82 9.88
C GLY A 534 -17.30 36.79 10.74
N LYS A 535 -16.72 37.36 11.80
CA LYS A 535 -17.34 38.39 12.66
C LYS A 535 -16.34 39.46 13.02
N GLU A 536 -16.79 40.71 13.08
CA GLU A 536 -15.92 41.84 13.42
C GLU A 536 -15.36 41.74 14.85
N GLU A 537 -16.19 41.30 15.80
CA GLU A 537 -15.80 41.12 17.20
C GLU A 537 -14.65 40.12 17.37
N THR A 538 -14.72 38.97 16.71
CA THR A 538 -13.66 37.96 16.75
C THR A 538 -12.42 38.45 16.03
N ALA A 539 -12.57 39.19 14.93
CA ALA A 539 -11.45 39.76 14.21
C ALA A 539 -10.71 40.83 15.02
N ARG A 540 -11.42 41.77 15.66
CA ARG A 540 -10.82 42.85 16.47
C ARG A 540 -10.17 42.34 17.75
N SER A 541 -10.71 41.29 18.36
CA SER A 541 -10.12 40.66 19.56
C SER A 541 -9.00 39.67 19.27
N TYR A 542 -8.70 39.39 17.99
CA TYR A 542 -7.79 38.32 17.59
C TYR A 542 -6.39 38.50 18.17
N GLY A 543 -5.84 39.72 18.12
CA GLY A 543 -4.49 40.02 18.59
C GLY A 543 -4.31 39.71 20.07
N ALA A 544 -5.23 40.21 20.91
CA ALA A 544 -5.21 39.96 22.35
C ALA A 544 -5.32 38.47 22.70
N ARG A 545 -6.23 37.74 22.03
CA ARG A 545 -6.41 36.29 22.24
C ARG A 545 -5.17 35.50 21.83
N LEU A 546 -4.56 35.86 20.69
CA LEU A 546 -3.33 35.23 20.21
C LEU A 546 -2.16 35.54 21.15
N SER A 547 -2.02 36.78 21.64
CA SER A 547 -1.00 37.15 22.63
C SER A 547 -1.10 36.31 23.90
N HIS A 548 -2.31 36.10 24.42
CA HIS A 548 -2.54 35.23 25.58
C HIS A 548 -2.14 33.78 25.28
N MET A 549 -2.55 33.24 24.14
CA MET A 549 -2.17 31.89 23.71
C MET A 549 -0.65 31.69 23.63
N ILE A 550 0.09 32.68 23.10
CA ILE A 550 1.55 32.60 23.01
C ILE A 550 2.18 32.53 24.40
N THR A 551 1.74 33.39 25.32
CA THR A 551 2.21 33.39 26.72
C THR A 551 1.88 32.06 27.41
N ASP A 552 0.66 31.56 27.26
CA ASP A 552 0.23 30.29 27.85
C ASP A 552 1.05 29.10 27.31
N LEU A 553 1.26 29.02 25.98
CA LEU A 553 2.08 27.98 25.36
C LEU A 553 3.51 27.97 25.90
N ARG A 554 4.13 29.16 26.01
CA ARG A 554 5.50 29.30 26.55
C ARG A 554 5.58 28.83 27.99
N ALA A 555 4.61 29.21 28.82
CA ALA A 555 4.54 28.80 30.21
C ALA A 555 4.32 27.29 30.36
N ASP A 556 3.32 26.73 29.69
CA ASP A 556 2.93 25.33 29.85
C ASP A 556 3.93 24.36 29.21
N LEU A 557 4.71 24.79 28.21
CA LEU A 557 5.82 24.02 27.65
C LEU A 557 7.14 24.23 28.42
N GLY A 558 7.18 25.15 29.38
CA GLY A 558 8.41 25.52 30.10
C GLY A 558 9.49 26.07 29.17
N ALA A 559 9.09 26.80 28.12
CA ALA A 559 9.95 27.15 26.99
C ALA A 559 10.53 28.57 27.05
N GLY A 560 10.28 29.32 28.12
CA GLY A 560 10.77 30.70 28.30
C GLY A 560 10.33 31.62 27.16
N ASP A 561 11.23 32.48 26.68
CA ASP A 561 10.98 33.39 25.54
C ASP A 561 11.09 32.67 24.19
N LEU A 562 10.54 31.46 24.04
CA LEU A 562 10.64 30.68 22.82
C LEU A 562 10.18 31.48 21.57
N PRO A 563 10.98 31.53 20.48
CA PRO A 563 10.59 32.19 19.24
C PRO A 563 9.23 31.74 18.70
N PHE A 564 8.39 32.70 18.34
CA PHE A 564 7.07 32.43 17.75
C PHE A 564 6.91 33.20 16.44
N VAL A 565 6.65 32.49 15.35
CA VAL A 565 6.46 33.10 14.03
C VAL A 565 5.04 32.85 13.54
N ALA A 566 4.31 33.93 13.31
CA ALA A 566 3.01 33.93 12.67
C ALA A 566 3.12 34.38 11.20
N GLY A 567 2.04 34.25 10.43
CA GLY A 567 1.98 34.82 9.09
C GLY A 567 0.61 35.34 8.74
N LYS A 568 0.59 36.44 7.98
CA LYS A 568 -0.61 37.09 7.47
C LYS A 568 -1.40 36.18 6.53
N LEU A 569 -2.69 36.47 6.43
CA LEU A 569 -3.63 35.79 5.56
C LEU A 569 -3.39 36.16 4.09
N GLY A 570 -3.96 35.37 3.18
CA GLY A 570 -3.79 35.62 1.75
C GLY A 570 -4.53 36.87 1.29
N GLU A 571 -3.85 37.76 0.56
CA GLU A 571 -4.43 38.99 -0.02
C GLU A 571 -5.55 38.70 -1.04
N PHE A 572 -5.63 37.46 -1.52
CA PHE A 572 -6.68 36.96 -2.40
C PHE A 572 -8.02 36.67 -1.69
N LEU A 573 -8.07 36.76 -0.35
CA LEU A 573 -9.29 36.50 0.40
C LEU A 573 -10.35 37.56 0.06
N SER A 574 -11.57 37.08 -0.21
CA SER A 574 -12.70 37.96 -0.49
C SER A 574 -13.08 38.79 0.75
N PRO A 575 -13.46 40.07 0.60
CA PRO A 575 -14.05 40.87 1.68
C PRO A 575 -15.46 40.39 2.05
N THR A 576 -16.00 39.38 1.37
CA THR A 576 -17.26 38.72 1.68
C THR A 576 -17.10 37.19 1.75
N THR A 577 -17.85 36.55 2.66
CA THR A 577 -17.96 35.09 2.73
C THR A 577 -18.74 34.54 1.54
N LYS A 578 -18.74 33.21 1.35
CA LYS A 578 -19.51 32.54 0.28
C LYS A 578 -21.02 32.79 0.40
N GLU A 579 -21.51 33.04 1.61
CA GLU A 579 -22.90 33.35 1.92
C GLU A 579 -23.23 34.86 1.79
N GLY A 580 -22.30 35.66 1.26
CA GLY A 580 -22.49 37.10 1.03
C GLY A 580 -22.35 37.97 2.28
N LYS A 581 -21.87 37.43 3.41
CA LYS A 581 -21.64 38.20 4.64
C LYS A 581 -20.30 38.92 4.61
N PRO A 582 -20.12 40.06 5.31
CA PRO A 582 -18.81 40.69 5.43
C PRO A 582 -17.75 39.76 6.03
N SER A 583 -16.53 39.82 5.51
CA SER A 583 -15.34 39.13 6.00
C SER A 583 -14.31 40.16 6.46
N PHE A 584 -13.83 40.00 7.69
CA PHE A 584 -12.95 40.93 8.38
C PHE A 584 -11.50 40.43 8.39
N TRP A 585 -11.08 39.70 7.35
CA TRP A 585 -9.73 39.11 7.30
C TRP A 585 -8.62 40.18 7.34
N HIS A 586 -8.86 41.36 6.77
CA HIS A 586 -7.95 42.50 6.84
C HIS A 586 -7.77 43.02 8.28
N VAL A 587 -8.83 42.97 9.10
CA VAL A 587 -8.74 43.31 10.53
C VAL A 587 -7.93 42.24 11.26
N VAL A 588 -8.11 40.96 10.94
CA VAL A 588 -7.27 39.88 11.50
C VAL A 588 -5.80 40.08 11.12
N ASP A 589 -5.50 40.50 9.90
CA ASP A 589 -4.12 40.81 9.46
C ASP A 589 -3.52 42.03 10.17
N GLU A 590 -4.32 43.06 10.44
CA GLU A 590 -3.90 44.20 11.26
C GLU A 590 -3.55 43.73 12.68
N GLN A 591 -4.41 42.89 13.28
CA GLN A 591 -4.16 42.31 14.60
C GLN A 591 -2.93 41.40 14.63
N LEU A 592 -2.73 40.58 13.59
CA LEU A 592 -1.53 39.76 13.43
C LEU A 592 -0.29 40.65 13.35
N ALA A 593 -0.30 41.69 12.51
CA ALA A 593 0.85 42.58 12.32
C ALA A 593 1.30 43.29 13.61
N ALA A 594 0.38 43.51 14.56
CA ALA A 594 0.67 44.15 15.84
C ALA A 594 1.30 43.21 16.90
N ILE A 595 1.28 41.88 16.70
CA ILE A 595 1.78 40.91 17.70
C ILE A 595 3.22 41.16 18.16
N PRO A 596 4.20 41.49 17.29
CA PRO A 596 5.56 41.78 17.72
C PRO A 596 5.71 42.99 18.64
N GLN A 597 4.71 43.88 18.66
CA GLN A 597 4.68 45.03 19.57
C GLN A 597 4.15 44.66 20.96
N SER A 598 3.34 43.59 21.06
CA SER A 598 2.69 43.17 22.31
C SER A 598 3.36 41.97 22.98
N VAL A 599 4.02 41.10 22.20
CA VAL A 599 4.67 39.88 22.71
C VAL A 599 6.13 39.83 22.24
N PRO A 600 7.11 39.86 23.16
CA PRO A 600 8.52 39.75 22.83
C PRO A 600 8.88 38.43 22.13
N ASN A 601 9.97 38.47 21.37
CA ASN A 601 10.49 37.34 20.59
C ASN A 601 9.45 36.70 19.66
N THR A 602 8.67 37.55 18.99
CA THR A 602 7.69 37.14 17.98
C THR A 602 7.91 37.88 16.67
N ALA A 603 7.54 37.24 15.56
CA ALA A 603 7.61 37.83 14.23
C ALA A 603 6.38 37.44 13.41
N VAL A 604 6.01 38.29 12.45
CA VAL A 604 4.88 38.07 11.55
C VAL A 604 5.38 38.19 10.13
N VAL A 605 5.09 37.18 9.32
CA VAL A 605 5.53 37.08 7.95
C VAL A 605 4.43 37.51 6.99
N ASP A 606 4.79 38.29 5.98
CA ASP A 606 3.85 38.82 5.00
C ASP A 606 3.53 37.81 3.88
N ALA A 607 2.26 37.79 3.44
CA ALA A 607 1.76 36.97 2.34
C ALA A 607 1.78 37.68 0.97
N THR A 608 2.38 38.88 0.88
CA THR A 608 2.48 39.68 -0.34
C THR A 608 3.00 38.83 -1.50
N GLY A 609 2.25 38.86 -2.61
CA GLY A 609 2.60 38.18 -3.87
C GLY A 609 2.37 36.66 -3.86
N LEU A 610 1.84 36.09 -2.78
CA LEU A 610 1.45 34.69 -2.71
C LEU A 610 0.06 34.49 -3.32
N LYS A 611 -0.17 33.32 -3.92
CA LYS A 611 -1.35 32.98 -4.72
C LYS A 611 -2.15 31.85 -4.08
N HIS A 612 -3.44 31.81 -4.37
CA HIS A 612 -4.31 30.70 -3.98
C HIS A 612 -4.34 29.60 -5.04
N LYS A 613 -4.69 28.38 -4.64
CA LYS A 613 -4.75 27.18 -5.49
C LYS A 613 -5.98 27.10 -6.42
N GLY A 614 -6.70 28.21 -6.58
CA GLY A 614 -7.96 28.27 -7.35
C GLY A 614 -9.26 28.26 -6.52
N ASP A 615 -9.21 28.08 -5.19
CA ASP A 615 -10.43 28.00 -4.35
C ASP A 615 -10.75 29.28 -3.54
N GLY A 616 -9.97 30.34 -3.74
CA GLY A 616 -10.10 31.63 -3.06
C GLY A 616 -9.72 31.63 -1.58
N VAL A 617 -9.15 30.55 -1.04
CA VAL A 617 -8.86 30.43 0.41
C VAL A 617 -7.47 29.85 0.68
N HIS A 618 -7.06 28.80 -0.03
CA HIS A 618 -5.84 28.09 0.29
C HIS A 618 -4.70 28.48 -0.65
N PHE A 619 -3.51 28.69 -0.11
CA PHE A 619 -2.31 28.96 -0.89
C PHE A 619 -1.98 27.80 -1.85
N ASP A 620 -1.43 28.11 -3.02
CA ASP A 620 -0.89 27.11 -3.95
C ASP A 620 0.47 26.55 -3.48
N THR A 621 0.92 25.48 -4.13
CA THR A 621 2.19 24.80 -3.77
C THR A 621 3.42 25.72 -3.86
N PRO A 622 3.64 26.49 -4.95
CA PRO A 622 4.72 27.46 -5.01
C PRO A 622 4.68 28.49 -3.87
N SER A 623 3.48 29.00 -3.56
CA SER A 623 3.28 30.01 -2.53
C SER A 623 3.53 29.48 -1.14
N LEU A 624 3.05 28.28 -0.80
CA LEU A 624 3.35 27.63 0.49
C LEU A 624 4.84 27.37 0.67
N ARG A 625 5.54 26.96 -0.39
CA ARG A 625 6.98 26.75 -0.35
C ARG A 625 7.73 28.05 -0.08
N GLU A 626 7.38 29.11 -0.79
CA GLU A 626 7.94 30.44 -0.57
C GLU A 626 7.62 30.95 0.84
N PHE A 627 6.38 30.76 1.30
CA PHE A 627 5.97 31.19 2.62
C PHE A 627 6.83 30.51 3.70
N GLY A 628 7.03 29.20 3.63
CA GLY A 628 7.89 28.49 4.58
C GLY A 628 9.33 29.03 4.64
N LYS A 629 9.91 29.46 3.51
CA LYS A 629 11.23 30.12 3.51
C LYS A 629 11.19 31.47 4.24
N ARG A 630 10.12 32.24 4.06
CA ARG A 630 9.93 33.51 4.76
C ARG A 630 9.76 33.29 6.28
N TYR A 631 9.02 32.24 6.70
CA TYR A 631 8.96 31.81 8.11
C TYR A 631 10.34 31.42 8.65
N ALA A 632 11.15 30.69 7.88
CA ALA A 632 12.48 30.27 8.31
C ALA A 632 13.39 31.47 8.52
N LYS A 633 13.36 32.44 7.60
CA LYS A 633 14.12 33.69 7.73
C LYS A 633 13.74 34.47 8.99
N ALA A 634 12.45 34.59 9.28
CA ALA A 634 11.97 35.26 10.50
C ALA A 634 12.39 34.49 11.77
N MET A 635 12.25 33.17 11.77
CA MET A 635 12.67 32.32 12.89
C MET A 635 14.18 32.44 13.17
N GLN A 636 15.00 32.44 12.12
CA GLN A 636 16.46 32.63 12.22
C GLN A 636 16.83 34.00 12.79
N GLN A 637 16.05 35.04 12.54
CA GLN A 637 16.29 36.37 13.11
C GLN A 637 16.01 36.41 14.61
N LEU A 638 14.99 35.68 15.07
CA LEU A 638 14.61 35.57 16.49
C LEU A 638 15.54 34.65 17.30
N GLN A 639 16.32 33.80 16.64
CA GLN A 639 17.24 32.84 17.27
C GLN A 639 18.69 33.31 17.33
N LYS A 640 18.98 34.51 16.81
CA LYS A 640 20.28 35.19 16.96
C LYS A 640 20.32 35.93 18.27
#